data_AF-A0A534MWF0-F1
#
_entry.id   AF-A0A534MWF0-F1
#
_cell.length_a   1.000
_cell.length_b   1.000
_cell.length_c   1.000
_cell.angle_alpha   90.00
_cell.angle_beta   90.00
_cell.angle_gamma   90.00
#
_symmetry.space_group_name_H-M   'P 1'
#
loop_
_entity.id
_entity.type
_entity.pdbx_description
1 polymer ?
#
loop_
_entity_poly.entity_id
_entity_poly.type
_entity_poly.pdbx_seq_one_letter_code
_entity_poly.pdbx_strand_id
1 'polypeptide(L)'
;MARATTIQALRNRGISKKTAEILTDAGFTLDKLTASKPERLAKFIPKKEAEKVLKKLGTAPVEPKPAPKREKAKPAARARRPTAKAAEAEPEAPLTIPVKAPPLAAGEQEIMDGLKEIGRWLPRFVVTELSKKIHGLKLSKKRLQEVLQKICEKFDLHVIDANESAGIVSAQSIGEPGTQMSLPYEEKVIVRDDGRVRVVSIGALVDSLMSHHPIERNGSTEWCDVPPGHSIEVPSLSDNGKVIWKPVQSASRHLHRNPLLRIRTRLGRTIMATANHSFVTRHNGHIIPVLGSELRRGDRIPVLRRWSVPSQARELDLGEFLPRDRYWHGTEVAKARALGARWRKGYGRDFVVPVGVDALARHLAGRAHFGIDDGFVYPIQNHGRARVPERVPLDASIGWLVGAYLSEGWAAHSYVNISNTDERFLRKTRGVAESFGIGYGEYDNDRGFAKGHDLHLRSVVLSEFLRAACGRGSAQKRIPEFAFGAGDSCVAALLRAYFEGDGNVSVDRGAIRVSSNSAELTDGVALLLGRFGIVARKGQTGTQYTLWIPQRYAAAFRTAIGFESKEKRASLDRLCAKPSRGFTYDGLDMISGYGTILRDVSRKLRLPTRNVNNFARRQRVGRRTLSRYILRFEARAKQLGINVDLELRKLRSLVDEDVLWDEIIDLEVGPVPSRPVYDLSVPGLETFTTSEGVVTHNTMRTFHYAGVAEMNVTLGLPRLIEIVDARRVPSTPIMELYVKSGHTDLERMRKIATEIEMTSLEDIASIETDLVNMRVLAYPDDHRMKSRGVTWQELEEKLKKLGEIQEVRRQVGNAEKKARALVVEAGEPSFKKLQRLVEQVRVMKIKGIDGISRAIIRKRGDGYVIYTEGSNLSKILELPYVDAARTSTNSVQEIYEVLGIEAARNAIVNEAYNTLQEQGLTVDIRHIMLVSDMMTNDGDVKAIGRHGISGRKSSVLARAAFEITAHHLLRAAITGEVDYLDGVAENVIVGQPVTLGTGAVNLIYKPPPGLPKPTAVAKPKPAVTPPPPVPAPEEPLEEVVP
;
A
#
# COMPACT_ATOMS: atom_id res chain seq x y z
N MET A 1 37.03 2.01 23.46
CA MET A 1 37.09 0.72 22.74
C MET A 1 38.54 0.24 22.57
N ALA A 2 39.24 -0.17 23.64
CA ALA A 2 40.64 -0.63 23.56
C ALA A 2 40.97 -1.88 24.39
N ARG A 3 40.26 -2.16 25.49
CA ARG A 3 40.53 -3.31 26.38
C ARG A 3 40.13 -4.65 25.78
N ALA A 4 38.86 -4.80 25.36
CA ALA A 4 38.35 -6.05 24.80
C ALA A 4 39.04 -6.46 23.49
N THR A 5 39.37 -5.47 22.65
CA THR A 5 40.12 -5.66 21.40
C THR A 5 41.56 -6.11 21.63
N THR A 6 42.25 -5.54 22.62
CA THR A 6 43.62 -5.96 22.99
C THR A 6 43.63 -7.38 23.56
N ILE A 7 42.69 -7.70 24.45
CA ILE A 7 42.55 -9.05 25.01
C ILE A 7 42.29 -10.07 23.89
N GLN A 8 41.35 -9.80 22.99
CA GLN A 8 41.04 -10.72 21.89
C GLN A 8 42.22 -10.88 20.93
N ALA A 9 42.98 -9.82 20.64
CA ALA A 9 44.16 -9.87 19.78
C ALA A 9 45.35 -10.61 20.41
N LEU A 10 45.49 -10.60 21.75
CA LEU A 10 46.47 -11.42 22.48
C LEU A 10 46.03 -12.89 22.53
N ARG A 11 44.73 -13.15 22.69
CA ARG A 11 44.16 -14.50 22.64
C ARG A 11 44.30 -15.16 21.27
N ASN A 12 44.11 -14.41 20.19
CA ASN A 12 44.32 -14.89 18.82
C ASN A 12 45.80 -15.25 18.54
N ARG A 13 46.75 -14.67 19.29
CA ARG A 13 48.18 -15.04 19.28
C ARG A 13 48.52 -16.16 20.28
N GLY A 14 47.51 -16.79 20.87
CA GLY A 14 47.65 -17.93 21.78
C GLY A 14 48.14 -17.58 23.19
N ILE A 15 47.99 -16.33 23.64
CA ILE A 15 48.24 -15.93 25.03
C ILE A 15 47.00 -16.27 25.88
N SER A 16 47.22 -16.77 27.09
CA SER A 16 46.12 -17.16 27.99
C SER A 16 45.25 -15.95 28.34
N LYS A 17 43.95 -16.17 28.54
CA LYS A 17 43.01 -15.08 28.90
C LYS A 17 43.45 -14.35 30.17
N LYS A 18 43.91 -15.10 31.18
CA LYS A 18 44.38 -14.57 32.46
C LYS A 18 45.61 -13.68 32.30
N THR A 19 46.61 -14.12 31.51
CA THR A 19 47.82 -13.33 31.23
C THR A 19 47.50 -12.09 30.39
N ALA A 20 46.57 -12.18 29.44
CA ALA A 20 46.14 -11.06 28.60
C ALA A 20 45.39 -9.99 29.42
N GLU A 21 44.55 -10.40 30.38
CA GLU A 21 43.86 -9.48 31.31
C GLU A 21 44.85 -8.77 32.22
N ILE A 22 45.78 -9.49 32.86
CA ILE A 22 46.81 -8.88 33.74
C ILE A 22 47.64 -7.82 33.01
N LEU A 23 48.09 -8.11 31.79
CA LEU A 23 48.89 -7.17 31.00
C LEU A 23 48.08 -5.95 30.53
N THR A 24 46.82 -6.17 30.15
CA THR A 24 45.95 -5.07 29.73
C THR A 24 45.56 -4.18 30.91
N ASP A 25 45.36 -4.76 32.09
CA ASP A 25 45.04 -4.04 33.33
C ASP A 25 46.26 -3.28 33.89
N ALA A 26 47.48 -3.79 33.64
CA ALA A 26 48.73 -3.07 33.88
C ALA A 26 49.02 -1.96 32.82
N GLY A 27 48.09 -1.69 31.90
CA GLY A 27 48.15 -0.58 30.94
C GLY A 27 49.01 -0.84 29.70
N PHE A 28 49.34 -2.11 29.42
CA PHE A 28 50.08 -2.47 28.22
C PHE A 28 49.17 -2.58 26.99
N THR A 29 49.44 -1.77 25.97
CA THR A 29 48.85 -1.90 24.62
C THR A 29 49.69 -2.86 23.78
N LEU A 30 49.13 -3.35 22.67
CA LEU A 30 49.83 -4.26 21.76
C LEU A 30 51.18 -3.70 21.29
N ASP A 31 51.23 -2.41 20.93
CA ASP A 31 52.46 -1.72 20.51
C ASP A 31 53.48 -1.61 21.65
N LYS A 32 53.03 -1.33 22.88
CA LYS A 32 53.88 -1.28 24.08
C LYS A 32 54.42 -2.66 24.45
N LEU A 33 53.65 -3.72 24.24
CA LEU A 33 54.11 -5.09 24.48
C LEU A 33 55.19 -5.50 23.49
N THR A 34 55.07 -5.16 22.21
CA THR A 34 56.11 -5.42 21.19
C THR A 34 57.41 -4.66 21.43
N ALA A 35 57.35 -3.50 22.09
CA ALA A 35 58.53 -2.69 22.44
C ALA A 35 59.09 -2.96 23.86
N SER A 36 58.52 -3.89 24.63
CA SER A 36 58.92 -4.15 26.02
C SER A 36 59.99 -5.24 26.14
N LYS A 37 60.89 -5.09 27.13
CA LYS A 37 61.89 -6.10 27.49
C LYS A 37 61.34 -7.12 28.51
N PRO A 38 61.86 -8.37 28.54
CA PRO A 38 61.39 -9.40 29.48
C PRO A 38 61.42 -8.96 30.95
N GLU A 39 62.41 -8.16 31.36
CA GLU A 39 62.55 -7.69 32.75
C GLU A 39 61.42 -6.74 33.18
N ARG A 40 60.85 -5.98 32.22
CA ARG A 40 59.74 -5.05 32.49
C ARG A 40 58.41 -5.79 32.67
N LEU A 41 58.20 -6.85 31.89
CA LEU A 41 57.01 -7.69 31.97
C LEU A 41 57.07 -8.67 33.16
N ALA A 42 58.28 -9.08 33.57
CA ALA A 42 58.51 -9.92 34.74
C ALA A 42 58.03 -9.32 36.07
N LYS A 43 57.75 -8.00 36.10
CA LYS A 43 57.13 -7.31 37.25
C LYS A 43 55.64 -7.62 37.43
N PHE A 44 54.98 -8.10 36.38
CA PHE A 44 53.51 -8.32 36.36
C PHE A 44 53.14 -9.79 36.12
N ILE A 45 54.01 -10.55 35.43
CA ILE A 45 53.80 -11.98 35.12
C ILE A 45 55.12 -12.74 35.33
N PRO A 46 55.11 -14.06 35.57
CA PRO A 46 56.33 -14.83 35.76
C PRO A 46 57.32 -14.68 34.59
N LYS A 47 58.64 -14.65 34.86
CA LYS A 47 59.68 -14.42 33.83
C LYS A 47 59.56 -15.37 32.62
N LYS A 48 59.25 -16.65 32.86
CA LYS A 48 58.98 -17.63 31.79
C LYS A 48 57.73 -17.31 30.95
N GLU A 49 56.69 -16.69 31.53
CA GLU A 49 55.52 -16.23 30.78
C GLU A 49 55.80 -14.94 30.01
N ALA A 50 56.58 -14.01 30.57
CA ALA A 50 57.00 -12.78 29.90
C ALA A 50 57.74 -13.05 28.59
N GLU A 51 58.71 -13.98 28.62
CA GLU A 51 59.44 -14.42 27.42
C GLU A 51 58.52 -15.10 26.40
N LYS A 52 57.55 -15.89 26.87
CA LYS A 52 56.56 -16.57 26.03
C LYS A 52 55.59 -15.60 25.34
N VAL A 53 55.19 -14.53 26.03
CA VAL A 53 54.34 -13.47 25.48
C VAL A 53 55.06 -12.72 24.37
N LEU A 54 56.31 -12.29 24.59
CA LEU A 54 57.11 -11.60 23.57
C LEU A 54 57.37 -12.49 22.35
N LYS A 55 57.66 -13.78 22.55
CA LYS A 55 57.85 -14.75 21.46
C LYS A 55 56.58 -14.96 20.63
N LYS A 56 55.40 -14.97 21.27
CA LYS A 56 54.10 -15.11 20.59
C LYS A 56 53.61 -13.84 19.91
N LEU A 57 54.10 -12.67 20.32
CA LEU A 57 53.80 -11.39 19.65
C LEU A 57 54.56 -11.24 18.32
N GLY A 58 55.74 -11.86 18.19
CA GLY A 58 56.54 -11.87 16.95
C GLY A 58 56.12 -12.91 15.91
N THR A 59 55.10 -13.73 16.16
CA THR A 59 54.58 -14.73 15.21
C THR A 59 53.30 -14.23 14.54
N ALA A 60 53.23 -14.32 13.21
CA ALA A 60 52.08 -13.85 12.42
C ALA A 60 50.77 -14.60 12.80
N PRO A 61 49.59 -13.97 12.67
CA PRO A 61 48.32 -14.60 13.03
C PRO A 61 48.06 -15.86 12.21
N VAL A 62 47.62 -16.94 12.85
CA VAL A 62 47.25 -18.19 12.18
C VAL A 62 45.85 -18.04 11.55
N GLU A 63 45.75 -18.22 10.23
CA GLU A 63 44.47 -18.25 9.50
C GLU A 63 43.66 -19.54 9.80
N PRO A 64 42.32 -19.47 9.85
CA PRO A 64 41.47 -20.65 9.97
C PRO A 64 41.39 -21.45 8.64
N LYS A 65 41.50 -22.78 8.74
CA LYS A 65 41.56 -23.73 7.61
C LYS A 65 40.21 -23.91 6.86
N PRO A 66 40.23 -24.14 5.53
CA PRO A 66 39.05 -24.46 4.70
C PRO A 66 38.74 -25.98 4.60
N ALA A 67 37.52 -26.31 4.19
CA ALA A 67 36.93 -27.66 4.00
C ALA A 67 37.42 -28.38 2.71
N PRO A 68 37.17 -29.71 2.53
CA PRO A 68 38.06 -30.64 1.82
C PRO A 68 37.89 -30.72 0.29
N LYS A 69 38.95 -31.24 -0.36
CA LYS A 69 39.21 -31.29 -1.81
C LYS A 69 38.45 -32.40 -2.57
N ARG A 70 38.01 -32.09 -3.80
CA ARG A 70 37.90 -33.06 -4.92
C ARG A 70 39.18 -33.02 -5.78
N GLU A 71 39.50 -34.16 -6.38
CA GLU A 71 40.80 -34.55 -6.93
C GLU A 71 41.34 -33.71 -8.10
N LYS A 72 42.67 -33.74 -8.24
CA LYS A 72 43.46 -33.10 -9.31
C LYS A 72 43.60 -34.03 -10.51
N ALA A 73 43.26 -33.55 -11.71
CA ALA A 73 43.95 -33.95 -12.94
C ALA A 73 45.17 -33.02 -13.17
N LYS A 74 46.28 -33.60 -13.61
CA LYS A 74 47.60 -32.97 -13.84
C LYS A 74 47.67 -32.25 -15.23
N PRO A 75 48.71 -31.41 -15.47
CA PRO A 75 48.65 -30.22 -16.30
C PRO A 75 49.20 -30.39 -17.73
N ALA A 76 48.81 -29.49 -18.65
CA ALA A 76 49.52 -29.27 -19.90
C ALA A 76 49.63 -27.77 -20.28
N ALA A 77 50.88 -27.37 -20.47
CA ALA A 77 51.52 -26.33 -21.31
C ALA A 77 50.81 -25.03 -21.79
N ARG A 78 51.63 -23.97 -21.78
CA ARG A 78 51.49 -22.62 -22.37
C ARG A 78 51.02 -22.60 -23.84
N ALA A 79 50.08 -21.71 -24.20
CA ALA A 79 50.24 -20.66 -25.23
C ALA A 79 48.94 -19.85 -25.52
N ARG A 80 49.13 -18.55 -25.83
CA ARG A 80 48.28 -17.60 -26.60
C ARG A 80 46.94 -17.08 -26.03
N ARG A 81 46.85 -15.76 -25.86
CA ARG A 81 45.63 -14.93 -26.10
C ARG A 81 45.48 -14.71 -27.62
N PRO A 82 44.31 -14.37 -28.23
CA PRO A 82 43.04 -13.87 -27.66
C PRO A 82 41.74 -14.50 -28.25
N THR A 83 40.58 -14.31 -27.62
CA THR A 83 39.31 -13.77 -28.20
C THR A 83 38.17 -13.82 -27.18
N ALA A 84 37.30 -12.80 -27.21
CA ALA A 84 36.22 -12.53 -26.28
C ALA A 84 35.11 -13.60 -26.29
N LYS A 85 34.69 -14.03 -25.09
CA LYS A 85 33.42 -14.70 -24.84
C LYS A 85 32.56 -13.79 -23.95
N ALA A 86 31.28 -13.71 -24.32
CA ALA A 86 30.24 -12.94 -23.66
C ALA A 86 30.23 -13.19 -22.15
N ALA A 87 30.10 -12.11 -21.37
CA ALA A 87 29.86 -12.21 -19.94
C ALA A 87 28.45 -12.77 -19.73
N GLU A 88 28.41 -14.00 -19.21
CA GLU A 88 27.23 -14.68 -18.70
C GLU A 88 26.48 -13.80 -17.70
N ALA A 89 25.16 -13.83 -17.76
CA ALA A 89 24.29 -13.24 -16.75
C ALA A 89 24.66 -13.77 -15.37
N GLU A 90 24.75 -12.89 -14.38
CA GLU A 90 24.85 -13.32 -12.98
C GLU A 90 23.68 -14.28 -12.70
N PRO A 91 23.93 -15.51 -12.24
CA PRO A 91 22.84 -16.39 -11.85
C PRO A 91 22.17 -15.77 -10.62
N GLU A 92 20.84 -15.58 -10.71
CA GLU A 92 20.00 -15.39 -9.51
C GLU A 92 20.40 -16.47 -8.52
N ALA A 93 20.84 -16.07 -7.32
CA ALA A 93 21.25 -17.01 -6.30
C ALA A 93 20.06 -17.95 -6.05
N PRO A 94 20.17 -19.26 -6.36
CA PRO A 94 19.09 -20.18 -6.06
C PRO A 94 18.86 -20.15 -4.55
N LEU A 95 17.59 -20.13 -4.14
CA LEU A 95 17.21 -20.29 -2.74
C LEU A 95 17.88 -21.56 -2.19
N THR A 96 18.97 -21.38 -1.45
CA THR A 96 19.63 -22.49 -0.78
C THR A 96 18.75 -22.90 0.37
N ILE A 97 17.95 -23.95 0.16
CA ILE A 97 17.28 -24.65 1.25
C ILE A 97 18.40 -25.10 2.21
N PRO A 98 18.42 -24.61 3.46
CA PRO A 98 19.40 -25.07 4.42
C PRO A 98 19.21 -26.58 4.59
N VAL A 99 20.25 -27.36 4.28
CA VAL A 99 20.27 -28.80 4.52
C VAL A 99 19.93 -29.02 5.99
N LYS A 100 18.74 -29.59 6.27
CA LYS A 100 18.11 -29.58 7.60
C LYS A 100 18.99 -30.22 8.68
N ALA A 101 19.96 -31.09 8.33
CA ALA A 101 20.93 -31.54 9.32
C ALA A 101 22.27 -32.06 8.73
N PRO A 102 23.44 -31.71 9.31
CA PRO A 102 24.73 -32.34 8.99
C PRO A 102 24.77 -33.82 9.44
N PRO A 103 25.75 -34.66 9.03
CA PRO A 103 25.88 -36.02 9.59
C PRO A 103 26.10 -36.00 11.12
N LEU A 104 25.64 -37.04 11.83
CA LEU A 104 25.76 -37.14 13.29
C LEU A 104 27.22 -37.31 13.72
N ALA A 105 27.63 -36.63 14.79
CA ALA A 105 28.94 -36.84 15.40
C ALA A 105 28.96 -38.13 16.25
N ALA A 106 30.15 -38.71 16.50
CA ALA A 106 30.26 -39.98 17.25
C ALA A 106 29.59 -39.96 18.64
N GLY A 107 29.70 -38.84 19.37
CA GLY A 107 29.02 -38.66 20.66
C GLY A 107 27.52 -38.36 20.55
N GLU A 108 27.03 -37.94 19.39
CA GLU A 108 25.58 -37.84 19.13
C GLU A 108 25.01 -39.23 18.82
N GLN A 109 25.77 -40.05 18.10
CA GLN A 109 25.41 -41.43 17.76
C GLN A 109 25.28 -42.30 19.02
N GLU A 110 26.22 -42.22 19.97
CA GLU A 110 26.17 -42.95 21.24
C GLU A 110 24.90 -42.65 22.06
N ILE A 111 24.47 -41.38 22.07
CA ILE A 111 23.23 -40.95 22.73
C ILE A 111 22.00 -41.45 21.97
N MET A 112 22.00 -41.38 20.64
CA MET A 112 20.89 -41.87 19.81
C MET A 112 20.71 -43.38 19.95
N ASP A 113 21.80 -44.14 20.04
CA ASP A 113 21.75 -45.59 20.26
C ASP A 113 21.28 -45.91 21.69
N GLY A 114 21.73 -45.16 22.69
CA GLY A 114 21.21 -45.27 24.07
C GLY A 114 19.72 -44.93 24.19
N LEU A 115 19.22 -43.97 23.42
CA LEU A 115 17.79 -43.62 23.32
C LEU A 115 16.97 -44.73 22.66
N LYS A 116 17.50 -45.33 21.58
CA LYS A 116 16.88 -46.50 20.93
C LYS A 116 16.76 -47.70 21.87
N GLU A 117 17.78 -47.97 22.67
CA GLU A 117 17.77 -49.09 23.64
C GLU A 117 16.71 -48.92 24.73
N ILE A 118 16.41 -47.69 25.16
CA ILE A 118 15.35 -47.41 26.14
C ILE A 118 13.98 -47.14 25.50
N GLY A 119 13.87 -47.25 24.17
CA GLY A 119 12.63 -47.02 23.43
C GLY A 119 12.12 -45.59 23.49
N ARG A 120 13.00 -44.59 23.63
CA ARG A 120 12.65 -43.17 23.73
C ARG A 120 13.29 -42.37 22.60
N TRP A 121 12.80 -41.15 22.40
CA TRP A 121 13.29 -40.23 21.38
C TRP A 121 13.52 -38.84 21.96
N LEU A 122 14.54 -38.13 21.48
CA LEU A 122 14.79 -36.73 21.78
C LEU A 122 15.12 -35.96 20.49
N PRO A 123 14.74 -34.67 20.40
CA PRO A 123 15.13 -33.84 19.27
C PRO A 123 16.65 -33.74 19.13
N ARG A 124 17.14 -33.70 17.89
CA ARG A 124 18.58 -33.66 17.62
C ARG A 124 19.30 -32.52 18.34
N PHE A 125 18.70 -31.35 18.46
CA PHE A 125 19.30 -30.23 19.20
C PHE A 125 19.60 -30.60 20.67
N VAL A 126 18.67 -31.28 21.33
CA VAL A 126 18.84 -31.78 22.70
C VAL A 126 19.96 -32.83 22.72
N VAL A 127 19.97 -33.75 21.76
CA VAL A 127 21.05 -34.76 21.62
C VAL A 127 22.42 -34.09 21.44
N THR A 128 22.53 -33.06 20.60
CA THR A 128 23.78 -32.30 20.40
C THR A 128 24.24 -31.60 21.68
N GLU A 129 23.33 -30.96 22.42
CA GLU A 129 23.66 -30.30 23.68
C GLU A 129 24.03 -31.30 24.79
N LEU A 130 23.33 -32.43 24.86
CA LEU A 130 23.67 -33.54 25.75
C LEU A 130 25.05 -34.10 25.41
N SER A 131 25.35 -34.30 24.12
CA SER A 131 26.65 -34.77 23.66
C SER A 131 27.76 -33.84 24.14
N LYS A 132 27.60 -32.52 23.98
CA LYS A 132 28.58 -31.53 24.48
C LYS A 132 28.75 -31.56 26.00
N LYS A 133 27.66 -31.73 26.76
CA LYS A 133 27.70 -31.72 28.24
C LYS A 133 28.21 -33.03 28.84
N ILE A 134 27.96 -34.14 28.16
CA ILE A 134 28.45 -35.47 28.55
C ILE A 134 29.89 -35.68 28.09
N HIS A 135 30.35 -34.93 27.09
CA HIS A 135 31.72 -34.98 26.61
C HIS A 135 32.75 -34.79 27.74
N GLY A 136 33.55 -35.83 27.99
CA GLY A 136 34.57 -35.85 29.05
C GLY A 136 34.13 -36.46 30.38
N LEU A 137 32.86 -36.84 30.54
CA LEU A 137 32.38 -37.59 31.70
C LEU A 137 32.48 -39.11 31.43
N LYS A 138 33.17 -39.85 32.30
CA LYS A 138 33.18 -41.32 32.25
C LYS A 138 31.89 -41.87 32.86
N LEU A 139 30.87 -42.08 32.04
CA LEU A 139 29.61 -42.71 32.43
C LEU A 139 29.60 -44.19 32.01
N SER A 140 29.13 -45.07 32.90
CA SER A 140 28.82 -46.45 32.50
C SER A 140 27.52 -46.49 31.69
N LYS A 141 27.35 -47.50 30.83
CA LYS A 141 26.16 -47.66 29.98
C LYS A 141 24.85 -47.59 30.78
N LYS A 142 24.79 -48.27 31.94
CA LYS A 142 23.63 -48.24 32.86
C LYS A 142 23.33 -46.83 33.38
N ARG A 143 24.36 -46.06 33.74
CA ARG A 143 24.20 -44.71 34.27
C ARG A 143 23.85 -43.69 33.18
N LEU A 144 24.32 -43.91 31.95
CA LEU A 144 23.90 -43.15 30.78
C LEU A 144 22.41 -43.36 30.50
N GLN A 145 21.93 -44.61 30.52
CA GLN A 145 20.51 -44.92 30.36
C GLN A 145 19.65 -44.28 31.47
N GLU A 146 20.06 -44.33 32.74
CA GLU A 146 19.34 -43.65 33.84
C GLU A 146 19.27 -42.12 33.64
N VAL A 147 20.35 -41.52 33.14
CA VAL A 147 20.39 -40.08 32.84
C VAL A 147 19.49 -39.75 31.65
N LEU A 148 19.56 -40.52 30.56
CA LEU A 148 18.71 -40.34 29.38
C LEU A 148 17.24 -40.54 29.73
N GLN A 149 16.90 -41.53 30.56
CA GLN A 149 15.55 -41.78 31.04
C GLN A 149 15.00 -40.56 31.79
N LYS A 150 15.77 -40.02 32.76
CA LYS A 150 15.37 -38.80 33.48
C LYS A 150 15.27 -37.57 32.59
N ILE A 151 16.12 -37.47 31.56
CA ILE A 151 16.05 -36.38 30.59
C ILE A 151 14.81 -36.51 29.72
N CYS A 152 14.46 -37.71 29.26
CA CYS A 152 13.24 -37.96 28.51
C CYS A 152 12.01 -37.64 29.35
N GLU A 153 11.95 -38.09 30.61
CA GLU A 153 10.88 -37.72 31.54
C GLU A 153 10.77 -36.20 31.72
N LYS A 154 11.90 -35.50 31.85
CA LYS A 154 11.92 -34.04 31.95
C LYS A 154 11.54 -33.36 30.64
N PHE A 155 11.93 -33.92 29.50
CA PHE A 155 11.58 -33.44 28.19
C PHE A 155 10.07 -33.55 28.02
N ASP A 156 9.50 -34.75 28.19
CA ASP A 156 8.05 -35.02 28.10
C ASP A 156 7.24 -34.08 29.02
N LEU A 157 7.70 -33.83 30.25
CA LEU A 157 7.06 -32.89 31.18
C LEU A 157 7.06 -31.41 30.74
N HIS A 158 7.93 -31.02 29.81
CA HIS A 158 8.04 -29.64 29.31
C HIS A 158 7.83 -29.58 27.78
N VAL A 159 7.43 -30.68 27.16
CA VAL A 159 6.99 -30.70 25.76
C VAL A 159 5.66 -29.98 25.74
N ILE A 160 5.58 -28.99 24.86
CA ILE A 160 4.36 -28.25 24.61
C ILE A 160 3.85 -28.71 23.25
N ASP A 161 2.53 -28.73 23.11
CA ASP A 161 1.88 -29.03 21.85
C ASP A 161 2.47 -28.13 20.74
N ALA A 162 2.94 -28.73 19.64
CA ALA A 162 3.56 -27.98 18.56
C ALA A 162 2.63 -26.87 18.01
N ASN A 163 1.32 -27.10 18.07
CA ASN A 163 0.24 -26.23 17.62
C ASN A 163 -0.20 -25.17 18.62
N GLU A 164 0.34 -25.20 19.84
CA GLU A 164 0.09 -24.19 20.88
C GLU A 164 0.43 -22.79 20.39
N SER A 165 1.62 -22.68 19.78
CA SER A 165 2.16 -21.45 19.24
C SER A 165 1.46 -21.01 17.94
N ALA A 166 0.65 -21.88 17.30
CA ALA A 166 0.06 -21.62 15.98
C ALA A 166 -0.87 -20.42 16.03
N GLY A 167 -1.81 -20.46 16.98
CA GLY A 167 -2.81 -19.42 17.13
C GLY A 167 -2.19 -18.09 17.52
N ILE A 168 -1.18 -18.12 18.39
CA ILE A 168 -0.51 -16.91 18.90
C ILE A 168 0.44 -16.34 17.84
N VAL A 169 1.28 -17.15 17.20
CA VAL A 169 2.21 -16.72 16.14
C VAL A 169 1.45 -16.29 14.90
N SER A 170 0.36 -16.97 14.53
CA SER A 170 -0.47 -16.54 13.39
C SER A 170 -1.27 -15.28 13.72
N ALA A 171 -1.83 -15.16 14.93
CA ALA A 171 -2.42 -13.88 15.35
C ALA A 171 -1.37 -12.76 15.39
N GLN A 172 -0.19 -12.98 15.98
CA GLN A 172 0.86 -11.95 16.06
C GLN A 172 1.53 -11.63 14.72
N SER A 173 1.64 -12.60 13.82
CA SER A 173 2.35 -12.44 12.53
C SER A 173 1.41 -12.15 11.35
N ILE A 174 0.12 -12.48 11.47
CA ILE A 174 -0.89 -12.47 10.39
C ILE A 174 -2.22 -11.83 10.86
N GLY A 175 -2.47 -11.72 12.16
CA GLY A 175 -3.77 -11.35 12.74
C GLY A 175 -3.73 -10.22 13.76
N GLU A 176 -3.57 -9.00 13.28
CA GLU A 176 -4.58 -7.99 13.57
C GLU A 176 -5.08 -7.49 12.20
N PRO A 177 -6.40 -7.46 11.92
CA PRO A 177 -6.91 -6.65 10.82
C PRO A 177 -6.27 -5.28 10.97
N GLY A 178 -5.55 -4.83 9.92
CA GLY A 178 -4.59 -3.72 9.96
C GLY A 178 -4.92 -2.72 11.05
N THR A 179 -4.04 -2.60 12.04
CA THR A 179 -4.28 -1.79 13.21
C THR A 179 -4.67 -0.38 12.76
N GLN A 180 -5.98 -0.14 12.76
CA GLN A 180 -6.68 1.14 12.75
C GLN A 180 -5.88 2.26 12.10
N MET A 181 -5.86 2.28 10.78
CA MET A 181 -5.18 3.31 9.98
C MET A 181 -6.21 4.29 9.48
N SER A 182 -6.44 5.39 10.20
CA SER A 182 -7.55 6.27 9.84
C SER A 182 -7.32 7.72 10.24
N LEU A 183 -8.07 8.59 9.58
CA LEU A 183 -8.08 10.02 9.78
C LEU A 183 -9.30 10.44 10.62
N PRO A 184 -9.22 11.52 11.41
CA PRO A 184 -10.36 12.06 12.11
C PRO A 184 -11.41 12.64 11.14
N TYR A 185 -12.65 12.78 11.60
CA TYR A 185 -13.78 13.28 10.81
C TYR A 185 -13.45 14.58 10.07
N GLU A 186 -12.79 15.53 10.74
CA GLU A 186 -12.55 16.89 10.25
C GLU A 186 -11.46 16.98 9.18
N GLU A 187 -10.61 15.95 9.05
CA GLU A 187 -9.54 15.94 8.06
C GLU A 187 -10.14 16.00 6.65
N LYS A 188 -9.61 16.89 5.81
CA LYS A 188 -10.18 17.15 4.48
C LYS A 188 -9.39 16.43 3.40
N VAL A 189 -10.09 15.84 2.44
CA VAL A 189 -9.52 15.11 1.32
C VAL A 189 -9.93 15.72 -0.01
N ILE A 190 -9.06 15.56 -1.01
CA ILE A 190 -9.34 15.99 -2.38
C ILE A 190 -10.06 14.83 -3.07
N VAL A 191 -11.26 15.08 -3.59
CA VAL A 191 -12.09 14.09 -4.28
C VAL A 191 -12.58 14.63 -5.60
N ARG A 192 -12.72 13.76 -6.60
CA ARG A 192 -13.47 14.02 -7.82
C ARG A 192 -14.70 13.16 -7.80
N ASP A 193 -15.85 13.80 -7.70
CA ASP A 193 -17.16 13.17 -7.64
C ASP A 193 -17.99 13.63 -8.86
N ASP A 194 -18.31 12.67 -9.73
CA ASP A 194 -19.01 12.89 -11.01
C ASP A 194 -18.32 13.96 -11.88
N GLY A 195 -17.00 13.82 -12.02
CA GLY A 195 -16.16 14.73 -12.78
C GLY A 195 -15.92 16.10 -12.14
N ARG A 196 -16.54 16.41 -10.99
CA ARG A 196 -16.33 17.66 -10.25
C ARG A 196 -15.33 17.46 -9.12
N VAL A 197 -14.27 18.26 -9.10
CA VAL A 197 -13.29 18.26 -8.00
C VAL A 197 -13.82 19.06 -6.82
N ARG A 198 -13.81 18.45 -5.63
CA ARG A 198 -14.22 19.05 -4.36
C ARG A 198 -13.19 18.76 -3.27
N VAL A 199 -13.21 19.56 -2.21
CA VAL A 199 -12.40 19.34 -1.01
C VAL A 199 -13.35 19.20 0.16
N VAL A 200 -13.50 17.98 0.65
CA VAL A 200 -14.55 17.61 1.63
C VAL A 200 -13.92 16.98 2.87
N SER A 201 -14.63 17.03 4.00
CA SER A 201 -14.27 16.25 5.18
C SER A 201 -14.38 14.75 4.85
N ILE A 202 -13.36 13.97 5.23
CA ILE A 202 -13.34 12.53 4.98
C ILE A 202 -14.51 11.84 5.69
N GLY A 203 -14.87 12.29 6.90
CA GLY A 203 -16.00 11.74 7.62
C GLY A 203 -17.32 11.95 6.88
N ALA A 204 -17.56 13.16 6.38
CA ALA A 204 -18.76 13.47 5.60
C ALA A 204 -18.82 12.66 4.29
N LEU A 205 -17.67 12.46 3.63
CA LEU A 205 -17.56 11.65 2.42
C LEU A 205 -17.90 10.18 2.68
N VAL A 206 -17.27 9.58 3.69
CA VAL A 206 -17.50 8.16 4.03
C VAL A 206 -18.92 7.94 4.52
N ASP A 207 -19.47 8.81 5.37
CA ASP A 207 -20.86 8.71 5.83
C ASP A 207 -21.84 8.82 4.66
N SER A 208 -21.56 9.68 3.68
CA SER A 208 -22.35 9.78 2.46
C SER A 208 -22.30 8.50 1.64
N LEU A 209 -21.12 7.93 1.40
CA LEU A 209 -20.95 6.65 0.69
C LEU A 209 -21.72 5.52 1.39
N MET A 210 -21.60 5.43 2.71
CA MET A 210 -22.28 4.41 3.52
C MET A 210 -23.81 4.57 3.51
N SER A 211 -24.33 5.78 3.32
CA SER A 211 -25.78 5.98 3.21
C SER A 211 -26.38 5.49 1.88
N HIS A 212 -25.57 5.36 0.83
CA HIS A 212 -26.01 4.97 -0.51
C HIS A 212 -25.67 3.50 -0.86
N HIS A 213 -24.85 2.83 -0.04
CA HIS A 213 -24.31 1.50 -0.33
C HIS A 213 -24.50 0.55 0.86
N PRO A 214 -24.59 -0.77 0.60
CA PRO A 214 -24.72 -1.76 1.66
C PRO A 214 -23.50 -1.70 2.60
N ILE A 215 -23.78 -1.68 3.91
CA ILE A 215 -22.77 -1.60 4.96
C ILE A 215 -22.51 -3.00 5.51
N GLU A 216 -21.24 -3.40 5.51
CA GLU A 216 -20.75 -4.58 6.21
C GLU A 216 -20.12 -4.19 7.54
N ARG A 217 -20.24 -5.07 8.54
CA ARG A 217 -19.83 -4.80 9.92
C ARG A 217 -18.99 -5.94 10.46
N ASN A 218 -17.87 -5.59 11.11
CA ASN A 218 -17.06 -6.53 11.88
C ASN A 218 -16.57 -5.83 13.16
N GLY A 219 -17.14 -6.23 14.30
CA GLY A 219 -16.85 -5.62 15.60
C GLY A 219 -17.14 -4.10 15.61
N SER A 220 -16.13 -3.29 15.89
CA SER A 220 -16.23 -1.82 15.92
C SER A 220 -15.96 -1.13 14.58
N THR A 221 -15.79 -1.90 13.50
CA THR A 221 -15.48 -1.40 12.16
C THR A 221 -16.65 -1.64 11.22
N GLU A 222 -16.99 -0.59 10.46
CA GLU A 222 -18.01 -0.61 9.42
C GLU A 222 -17.35 -0.24 8.09
N TRP A 223 -17.71 -0.91 6.99
CA TRP A 223 -17.25 -0.55 5.64
C TRP A 223 -18.37 -0.70 4.61
N CYS A 224 -18.21 -0.03 3.47
CA CYS A 224 -19.03 -0.23 2.30
C CYS A 224 -18.14 -0.28 1.05
N ASP A 225 -18.43 -1.24 0.16
CA ASP A 225 -17.79 -1.31 -1.14
C ASP A 225 -18.49 -0.37 -2.13
N VAL A 226 -17.70 0.32 -2.95
CA VAL A 226 -18.18 1.25 -3.97
C VAL A 226 -18.31 0.48 -5.28
N PRO A 227 -19.52 0.34 -5.86
CA PRO A 227 -19.74 -0.45 -7.06
C PRO A 227 -18.94 0.06 -8.27
N PRO A 228 -18.47 -0.84 -9.17
CA PRO A 228 -17.86 -0.45 -10.44
C PRO A 228 -18.85 0.39 -11.27
N GLY A 229 -18.58 1.69 -11.43
CA GLY A 229 -19.46 2.64 -12.12
C GLY A 229 -19.80 3.88 -11.32
N HIS A 230 -19.59 3.90 -10.00
CA HIS A 230 -19.65 5.14 -9.22
C HIS A 230 -18.39 5.98 -9.49
N SER A 231 -18.57 7.22 -9.91
CA SER A 231 -17.51 8.12 -10.38
C SER A 231 -16.84 8.90 -9.24
N ILE A 232 -16.35 8.21 -8.21
CA ILE A 232 -15.60 8.83 -7.10
C ILE A 232 -14.13 8.45 -7.19
N GLU A 233 -13.28 9.46 -7.33
CA GLU A 233 -11.84 9.29 -7.47
C GLU A 233 -11.07 10.22 -6.52
N VAL A 234 -9.87 9.81 -6.14
CA VAL A 234 -8.97 10.61 -5.30
C VAL A 234 -7.57 10.71 -5.93
N PRO A 235 -6.82 11.80 -5.73
CA PRO A 235 -5.43 11.88 -6.17
C PRO A 235 -4.57 10.92 -5.35
N SER A 236 -3.93 9.97 -6.04
CA SER A 236 -3.14 8.89 -5.48
C SER A 236 -1.71 8.91 -6.02
N LEU A 237 -0.74 8.47 -5.22
CA LEU A 237 0.65 8.37 -5.62
C LEU A 237 0.88 7.08 -6.42
N SER A 238 1.79 7.17 -7.38
CA SER A 238 2.34 6.05 -8.14
C SER A 238 3.80 5.78 -7.77
N ASP A 239 4.30 4.61 -8.12
CA ASP A 239 5.65 4.12 -7.85
C ASP A 239 6.77 5.08 -8.31
N ASN A 240 6.53 5.81 -9.39
CA ASN A 240 7.44 6.78 -9.99
C ASN A 240 7.29 8.20 -9.42
N GLY A 241 6.47 8.40 -8.38
CA GLY A 241 6.26 9.70 -7.74
C GLY A 241 5.30 10.63 -8.49
N LYS A 242 4.52 10.14 -9.46
CA LYS A 242 3.44 10.88 -10.12
C LYS A 242 2.15 10.79 -9.33
N VAL A 243 1.30 11.82 -9.46
CA VAL A 243 -0.02 11.87 -8.84
C VAL A 243 -1.06 11.63 -9.92
N ILE A 244 -1.85 10.57 -9.74
CA ILE A 244 -2.86 10.11 -10.69
C ILE A 244 -4.20 9.97 -9.97
N TRP A 245 -5.29 10.31 -10.67
CA TRP A 245 -6.64 10.09 -10.15
C TRP A 245 -6.97 8.61 -10.20
N LYS A 246 -7.46 8.07 -9.08
CA LYS A 246 -7.82 6.66 -8.97
C LYS A 246 -9.18 6.49 -8.30
N PRO A 247 -9.98 5.49 -8.71
CA PRO A 247 -11.28 5.24 -8.12
C PRO A 247 -11.15 4.82 -6.66
N VAL A 248 -12.11 5.23 -5.84
CA VAL A 248 -12.30 4.71 -4.48
C VAL A 248 -13.01 3.36 -4.59
N GLN A 249 -12.42 2.31 -4.04
CA GLN A 249 -12.97 0.95 -4.07
C GLN A 249 -13.87 0.66 -2.88
N SER A 250 -13.51 1.15 -1.71
CA SER A 250 -14.29 0.99 -0.50
C SER A 250 -14.02 2.13 0.49
N ALA A 251 -14.94 2.34 1.41
CA ALA A 251 -14.84 3.33 2.46
C ALA A 251 -15.11 2.66 3.81
N SER A 252 -14.36 3.05 4.85
CA SER A 252 -14.49 2.46 6.18
C SER A 252 -14.49 3.50 7.29
N ARG A 253 -15.14 3.15 8.40
CA ARG A 253 -15.12 3.93 9.65
C ARG A 253 -15.08 3.01 10.86
N HIS A 254 -14.44 3.47 11.94
CA HIS A 254 -14.41 2.71 13.19
C HIS A 254 -14.21 3.60 14.42
N LEU A 255 -14.58 3.09 15.59
CA LEU A 255 -14.35 3.78 16.86
C LEU A 255 -12.89 3.65 17.28
N HIS A 256 -12.24 4.78 17.56
CA HIS A 256 -10.88 4.86 18.05
C HIS A 256 -10.84 5.56 19.41
N ARG A 257 -10.17 4.96 20.41
CA ARG A 257 -10.15 5.46 21.80
C ARG A 257 -8.79 6.00 22.24
N ASN A 258 -7.79 5.98 21.37
CA ASN A 258 -6.45 6.47 21.69
C ASN A 258 -6.25 7.90 21.15
N PRO A 259 -5.28 8.65 21.72
CA PRO A 259 -4.87 9.94 21.18
C PRO A 259 -4.38 9.83 19.74
N LEU A 260 -4.72 10.82 18.90
CA LEU A 260 -4.21 10.92 17.53
C LEU A 260 -2.74 11.38 17.52
N LEU A 261 -2.04 11.11 16.43
CA LEU A 261 -0.72 11.66 16.13
C LEU A 261 -0.90 12.87 15.19
N ARG A 262 -0.39 14.03 15.60
CA ARG A 262 -0.28 15.21 14.75
C ARG A 262 1.14 15.31 14.20
N ILE A 263 1.25 15.31 12.88
CA ILE A 263 2.52 15.45 12.16
C ILE A 263 2.59 16.85 11.57
N ARG A 264 3.73 17.52 11.73
CA ARG A 264 4.03 18.77 11.05
C ARG A 264 5.32 18.69 10.25
N THR A 265 5.24 19.10 8.99
CA THR A 265 6.36 19.06 8.04
C THR A 265 7.09 20.39 7.93
N ARG A 266 8.26 20.41 7.29
CA ARG A 266 9.09 21.61 7.12
C ARG A 266 8.45 22.67 6.22
N LEU A 267 7.65 22.28 5.22
CA LEU A 267 6.81 23.21 4.46
C LEU A 267 5.66 23.77 5.30
N GLY A 268 5.46 23.28 6.52
CA GLY A 268 4.39 23.70 7.42
C GLY A 268 3.08 22.99 7.14
N ARG A 269 3.09 21.84 6.45
CA ARG A 269 1.90 21.00 6.30
C ARG A 269 1.61 20.30 7.62
N THR A 270 0.34 20.07 7.89
CA THR A 270 -0.10 19.34 9.06
C THR A 270 -1.03 18.21 8.67
N ILE A 271 -0.98 17.09 9.38
CA ILE A 271 -1.95 16.00 9.24
C ILE A 271 -2.19 15.38 10.62
N MET A 272 -3.43 15.02 10.91
CA MET A 272 -3.77 14.23 12.09
C MET A 272 -4.21 12.84 11.66
N ALA A 273 -3.65 11.81 12.27
CA ALA A 273 -3.99 10.42 11.99
C ALA A 273 -3.87 9.57 13.25
N THR A 274 -4.43 8.36 13.25
CA THR A 274 -4.15 7.39 14.31
C THR A 274 -2.65 7.03 14.34
N ALA A 275 -2.11 6.67 15.51
CA ALA A 275 -0.70 6.31 15.63
C ALA A 275 -0.30 5.11 14.74
N ASN A 276 -1.25 4.24 14.41
CA ASN A 276 -1.01 3.08 13.56
C ASN A 276 -1.25 3.37 12.08
N HIS A 277 -1.71 4.57 11.71
CA HIS A 277 -1.91 4.95 10.32
C HIS A 277 -0.60 4.89 9.53
N SER A 278 -0.62 4.18 8.40
CA SER A 278 0.52 4.15 7.48
C SER A 278 0.65 5.46 6.71
N PHE A 279 1.89 5.90 6.59
CA PHE A 279 2.35 6.92 5.66
C PHE A 279 3.24 6.24 4.63
N VAL A 280 3.67 6.95 3.60
CA VAL A 280 4.69 6.44 2.69
C VAL A 280 5.98 7.23 2.82
N THR A 281 7.10 6.53 2.85
CA THR A 281 8.45 7.11 2.79
C THR A 281 9.18 6.58 1.56
N ARG A 282 10.32 7.18 1.22
CA ARG A 282 11.21 6.64 0.21
C ARG A 282 12.48 6.08 0.83
N HIS A 283 12.70 4.79 0.60
CA HIS A 283 13.90 4.08 1.03
C HIS A 283 14.59 3.41 -0.17
N ASN A 284 15.88 3.68 -0.36
CA ASN A 284 16.69 3.15 -1.47
C ASN A 284 16.11 3.33 -2.89
N GLY A 285 15.30 4.37 -3.11
CA GLY A 285 14.69 4.66 -4.41
C GLY A 285 13.30 4.05 -4.61
N HIS A 286 12.85 3.22 -3.67
CA HIS A 286 11.51 2.64 -3.63
C HIS A 286 10.62 3.41 -2.65
N ILE A 287 9.34 3.53 -2.99
CA ILE A 287 8.32 4.10 -2.11
C ILE A 287 7.75 2.94 -1.31
N ILE A 288 7.83 3.03 0.03
CA ILE A 288 7.39 1.97 0.94
C ILE A 288 6.47 2.56 2.02
N PRO A 289 5.49 1.80 2.51
CA PRO A 289 4.68 2.22 3.67
C PRO A 289 5.51 2.21 4.95
N VAL A 290 5.18 3.09 5.90
CA VAL A 290 5.75 3.21 7.25
C VAL A 290 4.65 3.58 8.22
N LEU A 291 4.59 2.93 9.38
CA LEU A 291 3.60 3.23 10.41
C LEU A 291 3.84 4.60 11.07
N GLY A 292 2.76 5.30 11.41
CA GLY A 292 2.82 6.59 12.10
C GLY A 292 3.62 6.55 13.41
N SER A 293 3.54 5.43 14.14
CA SER A 293 4.27 5.18 15.39
C SER A 293 5.77 4.99 15.20
N GLU A 294 6.20 4.62 13.99
CA GLU A 294 7.60 4.46 13.62
C GLU A 294 8.22 5.75 13.07
N LEU A 295 7.39 6.73 12.68
CA LEU A 295 7.85 8.01 12.16
C LEU A 295 8.62 8.78 13.23
N ARG A 296 9.73 9.39 12.79
CA ARG A 296 10.61 10.20 13.62
C ARG A 296 10.83 11.55 12.97
N ARG A 297 11.17 12.56 13.79
CA ARG A 297 11.66 13.84 13.29
C ARG A 297 12.87 13.59 12.37
N GLY A 298 12.82 14.16 11.17
CA GLY A 298 13.82 13.95 10.12
C GLY A 298 13.40 12.99 9.01
N ASP A 299 12.39 12.14 9.25
CA ASP A 299 11.79 11.32 8.20
C ASP A 299 11.08 12.20 7.17
N ARG A 300 10.86 11.67 5.96
CA ARG A 300 10.28 12.44 4.84
C ARG A 300 9.05 11.77 4.29
N ILE A 301 7.96 12.53 4.22
CA ILE A 301 6.68 12.09 3.65
C ILE A 301 6.37 12.91 2.38
N PRO A 302 5.65 12.33 1.41
CA PRO A 302 5.29 13.03 0.18
C PRO A 302 4.25 14.13 0.44
N VAL A 303 4.54 15.31 -0.13
CA VAL A 303 3.64 16.46 -0.19
C VAL A 303 3.47 16.87 -1.64
N LEU A 304 2.25 17.18 -2.04
CA LEU A 304 1.87 17.57 -3.38
C LEU A 304 2.68 18.79 -3.85
N ARG A 305 3.41 18.62 -4.96
CA ARG A 305 4.18 19.67 -5.63
C ARG A 305 3.39 20.27 -6.77
N ARG A 306 2.80 19.39 -7.58
CA ARG A 306 1.92 19.74 -8.68
C ARG A 306 0.83 18.71 -8.84
N TRP A 307 -0.30 19.16 -9.35
CA TRP A 307 -1.43 18.31 -9.65
C TRP A 307 -2.23 18.93 -10.78
N SER A 308 -3.01 18.09 -11.46
CA SER A 308 -3.85 18.50 -12.58
C SER A 308 -5.28 18.06 -12.34
N VAL A 309 -6.21 18.83 -12.90
CA VAL A 309 -7.63 18.55 -12.86
C VAL A 309 -8.02 17.98 -14.23
N PRO A 310 -8.49 16.72 -14.33
CA PRO A 310 -8.71 16.08 -15.64
C PRO A 310 -9.91 16.68 -16.39
N SER A 311 -10.91 17.16 -15.65
CA SER A 311 -12.12 17.81 -16.16
C SER A 311 -12.32 19.16 -15.47
N GLN A 312 -12.10 20.25 -16.20
CA GLN A 312 -12.25 21.60 -15.65
C GLN A 312 -13.72 22.01 -15.68
N ALA A 313 -14.23 22.44 -14.52
CA ALA A 313 -15.55 23.05 -14.43
C ALA A 313 -15.55 24.38 -15.21
N ARG A 314 -16.52 24.54 -16.11
CA ARG A 314 -16.67 25.74 -16.95
C ARG A 314 -17.71 26.72 -16.43
N GLU A 315 -18.66 26.24 -15.65
CA GLU A 315 -19.77 27.02 -15.11
C GLU A 315 -20.08 26.57 -13.69
N LEU A 316 -20.66 27.48 -12.92
CA LEU A 316 -21.15 27.28 -11.56
C LEU A 316 -22.65 27.57 -11.50
N ASP A 317 -23.44 26.65 -10.94
CA ASP A 317 -24.85 26.90 -10.62
C ASP A 317 -24.94 27.62 -9.27
N LEU A 318 -25.40 28.87 -9.28
CA LEU A 318 -25.58 29.64 -8.03
C LEU A 318 -26.66 29.04 -7.13
N GLY A 319 -27.55 28.18 -7.62
CA GLY A 319 -28.49 27.42 -6.82
C GLY A 319 -27.84 26.55 -5.75
N GLU A 320 -26.57 26.16 -5.93
CA GLU A 320 -25.77 25.43 -4.93
C GLU A 320 -25.51 26.27 -3.66
N PHE A 321 -25.50 27.60 -3.79
CA PHE A 321 -25.25 28.55 -2.69
C PHE A 321 -26.49 29.36 -2.31
N LEU A 322 -27.42 29.54 -3.25
CA LEU A 322 -28.61 30.38 -3.13
C LEU A 322 -29.86 29.51 -3.36
N PRO A 323 -30.44 28.94 -2.28
CA PRO A 323 -31.57 28.03 -2.37
C PRO A 323 -32.76 28.59 -3.16
N ARG A 324 -33.37 27.77 -4.02
CA ARG A 324 -34.48 28.18 -4.91
C ARG A 324 -35.78 28.52 -4.18
N ASP A 325 -35.91 28.11 -2.93
CA ASP A 325 -37.00 28.47 -2.00
C ASP A 325 -36.75 29.78 -1.25
N ARG A 326 -35.56 30.39 -1.36
CA ARG A 326 -35.20 31.67 -0.71
C ARG A 326 -34.83 32.79 -1.66
N TYR A 327 -34.57 32.48 -2.92
CA TYR A 327 -34.20 33.45 -3.96
C TYR A 327 -35.04 33.21 -5.21
N TRP A 328 -35.28 34.28 -5.97
CA TRP A 328 -35.93 34.17 -7.26
C TRP A 328 -34.91 33.70 -8.29
N HIS A 329 -35.09 32.47 -8.78
CA HIS A 329 -34.39 31.96 -9.96
C HIS A 329 -35.31 32.15 -11.16
N GLY A 330 -34.87 32.95 -12.12
CA GLY A 330 -35.55 33.19 -13.39
C GLY A 330 -35.95 31.91 -14.12
N THR A 331 -35.12 30.86 -14.08
CA THR A 331 -35.43 29.57 -14.71
C THR A 331 -36.63 28.87 -14.06
N GLU A 332 -36.79 28.96 -12.73
CA GLU A 332 -37.95 28.41 -12.02
C GLU A 332 -39.23 29.21 -12.33
N VAL A 333 -39.09 30.53 -12.47
CA VAL A 333 -40.18 31.41 -12.93
C VAL A 333 -40.56 31.08 -14.39
N ALA A 334 -39.59 30.81 -15.26
CA ALA A 334 -39.83 30.42 -16.64
C ALA A 334 -40.58 29.09 -16.74
N LYS A 335 -40.24 28.09 -15.91
CA LYS A 335 -41.03 26.85 -15.78
C LYS A 335 -42.47 27.12 -15.37
N ALA A 336 -42.67 27.98 -14.37
CA ALA A 336 -44.02 28.36 -13.92
C ALA A 336 -44.83 29.02 -15.05
N ARG A 337 -44.21 29.93 -15.81
CA ARG A 337 -44.82 30.57 -16.99
C ARG A 337 -45.16 29.55 -18.08
N ALA A 338 -44.27 28.59 -18.36
CA ALA A 338 -44.46 27.56 -19.37
C ALA A 338 -45.63 26.60 -19.06
N LEU A 339 -45.95 26.37 -17.78
CA LEU A 339 -47.08 25.53 -17.37
C LEU A 339 -48.45 26.21 -17.57
N GLY A 340 -48.50 27.51 -17.89
CA GLY A 340 -49.73 28.26 -18.16
C GLY A 340 -50.76 28.09 -17.02
N ALA A 341 -52.05 27.91 -17.35
CA ALA A 341 -53.12 27.74 -16.35
C ALA A 341 -52.92 26.58 -15.36
N ARG A 342 -52.00 25.64 -15.64
CA ARG A 342 -51.72 24.46 -14.80
C ARG A 342 -50.59 24.67 -13.80
N TRP A 343 -49.96 25.84 -13.75
CA TRP A 343 -48.80 26.09 -12.86
C TRP A 343 -49.08 25.76 -11.39
N ARG A 344 -50.32 25.96 -10.90
CA ARG A 344 -50.71 25.63 -9.52
C ARG A 344 -50.51 24.15 -9.17
N LYS A 345 -50.64 23.24 -10.13
CA LYS A 345 -50.43 21.79 -9.94
C LYS A 345 -48.95 21.40 -9.93
N GLY A 346 -48.08 22.22 -10.53
CA GLY A 346 -46.64 22.00 -10.60
C GLY A 346 -45.85 22.72 -9.49
N TYR A 347 -46.49 23.59 -8.71
CA TYR A 347 -45.84 24.31 -7.61
C TYR A 347 -45.35 23.34 -6.53
N GLY A 348 -44.05 23.40 -6.18
CA GLY A 348 -43.42 22.53 -5.20
C GLY A 348 -43.03 21.14 -5.73
N ARG A 349 -43.46 20.77 -6.94
CA ARG A 349 -43.11 19.50 -7.60
C ARG A 349 -42.23 19.71 -8.83
N ASP A 350 -42.70 20.52 -9.77
CA ASP A 350 -42.07 20.76 -11.07
C ASP A 350 -41.17 22.03 -11.04
N PHE A 351 -41.49 22.97 -10.14
CA PHE A 351 -40.70 24.17 -9.89
C PHE A 351 -40.88 24.68 -8.45
N VAL A 352 -39.92 25.47 -7.95
CA VAL A 352 -39.93 26.07 -6.61
C VAL A 352 -39.56 27.57 -6.70
N VAL A 353 -40.30 28.41 -5.99
CA VAL A 353 -40.07 29.86 -5.89
C VAL A 353 -40.17 30.30 -4.43
N PRO A 354 -39.63 31.46 -4.04
CA PRO A 354 -39.52 31.82 -2.63
C PRO A 354 -40.78 32.45 -2.02
N VAL A 355 -41.92 32.40 -2.72
CA VAL A 355 -43.20 32.96 -2.26
C VAL A 355 -44.33 31.98 -2.47
N GLY A 356 -45.33 32.01 -1.59
CA GLY A 356 -46.49 31.12 -1.67
C GLY A 356 -47.35 31.32 -2.93
N VAL A 357 -48.25 30.35 -3.16
CA VAL A 357 -49.13 30.26 -4.35
C VAL A 357 -49.86 31.57 -4.63
N ASP A 358 -50.45 32.23 -3.63
CA ASP A 358 -51.22 33.46 -3.86
C ASP A 358 -50.35 34.67 -4.24
N ALA A 359 -49.12 34.73 -3.72
CA ALA A 359 -48.16 35.76 -4.13
C ALA A 359 -47.67 35.51 -5.56
N LEU A 360 -47.34 34.26 -5.90
CA LEU A 360 -46.95 33.89 -7.27
C LEU A 360 -48.08 34.16 -8.28
N ALA A 361 -49.34 33.87 -7.92
CA ALA A 361 -50.49 34.15 -8.77
C ALA A 361 -50.60 35.64 -9.12
N ARG A 362 -50.33 36.53 -8.16
CA ARG A 362 -50.32 37.99 -8.39
C ARG A 362 -49.20 38.41 -9.34
N HIS A 363 -48.02 37.80 -9.23
CA HIS A 363 -46.89 38.07 -10.12
C HIS A 363 -47.13 37.59 -11.56
N LEU A 364 -47.77 36.42 -11.73
CA LEU A 364 -48.08 35.86 -13.06
C LEU A 364 -49.29 36.53 -13.74
N ALA A 365 -50.22 37.12 -12.98
CA ALA A 365 -51.42 37.77 -13.51
C ALA A 365 -51.20 39.16 -14.14
N GLY A 366 -49.95 39.64 -14.22
CA GLY A 366 -49.57 40.76 -15.09
C GLY A 366 -49.99 42.17 -14.65
N ARG A 367 -50.37 42.42 -13.39
CA ARG A 367 -50.79 43.76 -12.92
C ARG A 367 -49.64 44.73 -12.60
N ALA A 368 -48.38 44.27 -12.65
CA ALA A 368 -47.17 45.07 -12.53
C ALA A 368 -45.99 44.40 -13.27
N HIS A 369 -44.98 45.18 -13.69
CA HIS A 369 -43.77 44.66 -14.32
C HIS A 369 -43.04 43.69 -13.38
N PHE A 370 -43.10 42.39 -13.68
CA PHE A 370 -42.41 41.35 -12.91
C PHE A 370 -40.96 41.26 -13.38
N GLY A 371 -40.09 42.09 -12.80
CA GLY A 371 -38.68 42.26 -13.16
C GLY A 371 -37.76 41.11 -12.75
N ILE A 372 -38.19 39.87 -12.97
CA ILE A 372 -37.40 38.64 -12.85
C ILE A 372 -37.20 38.09 -14.26
N ASP A 373 -35.98 38.26 -14.78
CA ASP A 373 -35.61 37.80 -16.10
C ASP A 373 -35.12 36.35 -16.05
N ASP A 374 -35.36 35.61 -17.13
CA ASP A 374 -34.94 34.21 -17.25
C ASP A 374 -33.40 34.08 -17.21
N GLY A 375 -32.90 33.07 -16.49
CA GLY A 375 -31.47 32.80 -16.32
C GLY A 375 -30.72 33.69 -15.32
N PHE A 376 -31.40 34.51 -14.52
CA PHE A 376 -30.80 35.40 -13.51
C PHE A 376 -31.37 35.19 -12.11
N VAL A 377 -30.56 35.48 -11.08
CA VAL A 377 -30.93 35.35 -9.66
C VAL A 377 -31.24 36.71 -9.04
N TYR A 378 -32.33 36.78 -8.26
CA TYR A 378 -32.77 37.98 -7.55
C TYR A 378 -33.15 37.68 -6.09
N PRO A 379 -33.01 38.66 -5.17
CA PRO A 379 -33.49 38.52 -3.80
C PRO A 379 -35.02 38.56 -3.71
N ILE A 380 -35.61 37.97 -2.65
CA ILE A 380 -37.08 37.94 -2.41
C ILE A 380 -37.73 39.31 -2.59
N GLN A 381 -37.17 40.33 -1.94
CA GLN A 381 -37.60 41.72 -2.04
C GLN A 381 -36.88 42.35 -3.24
N ASN A 382 -37.48 42.22 -4.42
CA ASN A 382 -36.86 42.70 -5.66
C ASN A 382 -36.80 44.24 -5.70
N HIS A 383 -35.67 44.79 -5.27
CA HIS A 383 -35.36 46.23 -5.33
C HIS A 383 -34.16 46.54 -6.25
N GLY A 384 -33.63 45.54 -6.98
CA GLY A 384 -32.34 45.63 -7.67
C GLY A 384 -32.43 45.56 -9.18
N ARG A 385 -31.56 46.31 -9.89
CA ARG A 385 -31.29 46.16 -11.33
C ARG A 385 -30.17 45.15 -11.63
N ALA A 386 -29.61 44.50 -10.61
CA ALA A 386 -28.48 43.60 -10.78
C ALA A 386 -28.88 42.33 -11.54
N ARG A 387 -28.10 41.96 -12.55
CA ARG A 387 -28.33 40.80 -13.43
C ARG A 387 -27.26 39.74 -13.18
N VAL A 388 -27.28 39.15 -12.00
CA VAL A 388 -26.34 38.07 -11.65
C VAL A 388 -26.81 36.76 -12.29
N PRO A 389 -26.02 36.13 -13.18
CA PRO A 389 -26.44 34.90 -13.88
C PRO A 389 -26.67 33.75 -12.90
N GLU A 390 -27.67 32.91 -13.15
CA GLU A 390 -27.85 31.64 -12.44
C GLU A 390 -26.70 30.68 -12.69
N ARG A 391 -26.23 30.61 -13.94
CA ARG A 391 -25.03 29.88 -14.32
C ARG A 391 -23.89 30.86 -14.56
N VAL A 392 -22.95 30.91 -13.63
CA VAL A 392 -21.79 31.82 -13.68
C VAL A 392 -20.63 31.13 -14.39
N PRO A 393 -20.08 31.69 -15.49
CA PRO A 393 -18.88 31.17 -16.12
C PRO A 393 -17.69 31.19 -15.15
N LEU A 394 -16.98 30.06 -15.03
CA LEU A 394 -15.76 29.93 -14.23
C LEU A 394 -14.54 30.41 -15.03
N ASP A 395 -14.50 31.72 -15.28
CA ASP A 395 -13.47 32.42 -16.05
C ASP A 395 -12.61 33.36 -15.19
N ALA A 396 -11.75 34.16 -15.84
CA ALA A 396 -10.88 35.11 -15.16
C ALA A 396 -11.65 36.22 -14.40
N SER A 397 -12.88 36.54 -14.81
CA SER A 397 -13.70 37.61 -14.21
C SER A 397 -14.19 37.18 -12.83
N ILE A 398 -14.86 36.02 -12.74
CA ILE A 398 -15.29 35.51 -11.42
C ILE A 398 -14.08 35.16 -10.54
N GLY A 399 -13.00 34.64 -11.14
CA GLY A 399 -11.74 34.41 -10.44
C GLY A 399 -11.22 35.68 -9.79
N TRP A 400 -11.11 36.77 -10.56
CA TRP A 400 -10.68 38.07 -10.05
C TRP A 400 -11.58 38.59 -8.92
N LEU A 401 -12.90 38.53 -9.08
CA LEU A 401 -13.86 39.02 -8.08
C LEU A 401 -13.74 38.26 -6.75
N VAL A 402 -13.64 36.92 -6.81
CA VAL A 402 -13.44 36.08 -5.63
C VAL A 402 -12.08 36.37 -4.99
N GLY A 403 -11.01 36.49 -5.77
CA GLY A 403 -9.68 36.80 -5.25
C GLY A 403 -9.62 38.17 -4.57
N ALA A 404 -10.26 39.19 -5.15
CA ALA A 404 -10.36 40.52 -4.57
C ALA A 404 -11.18 40.52 -3.27
N TYR A 405 -12.25 39.73 -3.21
CA TYR A 405 -13.01 39.54 -1.98
C TYR A 405 -12.15 38.86 -0.89
N LEU A 406 -11.38 37.84 -1.26
CA LEU A 406 -10.59 37.07 -0.32
C LEU A 406 -9.43 37.87 0.30
N SER A 407 -8.82 38.79 -0.45
CA SER A 407 -7.81 39.69 0.12
C SER A 407 -8.48 40.84 0.86
N GLU A 408 -9.10 41.76 0.11
CA GLU A 408 -9.47 43.09 0.56
C GLU A 408 -10.96 43.27 0.86
N GLY A 409 -11.75 42.21 0.66
CA GLY A 409 -13.19 42.29 0.72
C GLY A 409 -13.81 41.94 2.07
N TRP A 410 -15.00 42.51 2.30
CA TRP A 410 -15.95 42.04 3.29
C TRP A 410 -17.39 42.21 2.81
N ALA A 411 -18.29 41.35 3.27
CA ALA A 411 -19.68 41.30 2.81
C ALA A 411 -20.65 41.77 3.90
N ALA A 412 -21.40 42.84 3.60
CA ALA A 412 -22.57 43.31 4.34
C ALA A 412 -23.85 42.64 3.78
N HIS A 413 -25.01 42.75 4.43
CA HIS A 413 -26.23 42.10 3.93
C HIS A 413 -26.65 42.57 2.51
N SER A 414 -26.36 43.83 2.14
CA SER A 414 -26.84 44.43 0.90
C SER A 414 -25.74 44.81 -0.10
N TYR A 415 -24.47 44.68 0.29
CA TYR A 415 -23.35 45.04 -0.57
C TYR A 415 -22.07 44.30 -0.16
N VAL A 416 -21.11 44.28 -1.07
CA VAL A 416 -19.75 43.79 -0.85
C VAL A 416 -18.81 44.98 -0.94
N ASN A 417 -18.01 45.22 0.10
CA ASN A 417 -16.98 46.24 0.07
C ASN A 417 -15.65 45.63 -0.34
N ILE A 418 -14.91 46.31 -1.22
CA ILE A 418 -13.52 46.01 -1.56
C ILE A 418 -12.71 47.28 -1.32
N SER A 419 -11.73 47.25 -0.42
CA SER A 419 -10.91 48.42 -0.08
C SER A 419 -9.51 48.30 -0.68
N ASN A 420 -8.99 49.30 -1.38
CA ASN A 420 -7.58 49.28 -1.79
C ASN A 420 -7.04 50.70 -2.02
N THR A 421 -5.71 50.84 -1.99
CA THR A 421 -5.04 52.09 -2.34
C THR A 421 -4.66 52.17 -3.82
N ASP A 422 -4.60 51.04 -4.54
CA ASP A 422 -4.32 51.01 -5.97
C ASP A 422 -5.62 51.12 -6.80
N GLU A 423 -5.82 52.28 -7.42
CA GLU A 423 -6.96 52.54 -8.32
C GLU A 423 -7.01 51.58 -9.52
N ARG A 424 -5.90 50.96 -9.94
CA ARG A 424 -5.94 49.94 -11.02
C ARG A 424 -6.65 48.68 -10.55
N PHE A 425 -6.43 48.28 -9.30
CA PHE A 425 -7.07 47.13 -8.70
C PHE A 425 -8.59 47.36 -8.57
N LEU A 426 -8.99 48.54 -8.08
CA LEU A 426 -10.40 48.91 -7.97
C LEU A 426 -11.08 49.05 -9.33
N ARG A 427 -10.44 49.71 -10.30
CA ARG A 427 -10.97 49.84 -11.68
C ARG A 427 -11.21 48.49 -12.35
N LYS A 428 -10.30 47.53 -12.18
CA LYS A 428 -10.48 46.18 -12.72
C LYS A 428 -11.63 45.45 -12.03
N THR A 429 -11.72 45.58 -10.70
CA THR A 429 -12.82 45.01 -9.90
C THR A 429 -14.18 45.61 -10.28
N ARG A 430 -14.22 46.92 -10.55
CA ARG A 430 -15.38 47.66 -11.06
C ARG A 430 -15.83 47.11 -12.42
N GLY A 431 -14.91 47.00 -13.38
CA GLY A 431 -15.24 46.47 -14.71
C GLY A 431 -15.79 45.04 -14.67
N VAL A 432 -15.26 44.21 -13.76
CA VAL A 432 -15.81 42.86 -13.53
C VAL A 432 -17.21 42.93 -12.92
N ALA A 433 -17.43 43.76 -11.89
CA ALA A 433 -18.75 43.92 -11.29
C ALA A 433 -19.80 44.44 -12.30
N GLU A 434 -19.43 45.41 -13.13
CA GLU A 434 -20.25 45.92 -14.22
C GLU A 434 -20.62 44.84 -15.25
N SER A 435 -19.69 43.92 -15.56
CA SER A 435 -20.00 42.79 -16.46
C SER A 435 -21.05 41.82 -15.90
N PHE A 436 -21.25 41.80 -14.57
CA PHE A 436 -22.34 41.08 -13.89
C PHE A 436 -23.57 41.96 -13.67
N GLY A 437 -23.62 43.16 -14.25
CA GLY A 437 -24.69 44.13 -14.06
C GLY A 437 -24.78 44.68 -12.63
N ILE A 438 -23.69 44.60 -11.84
CA ILE A 438 -23.68 45.02 -10.45
C ILE A 438 -23.29 46.49 -10.37
N GLY A 439 -24.22 47.32 -9.87
CA GLY A 439 -23.94 48.72 -9.59
C GLY A 439 -23.01 48.87 -8.38
N TYR A 440 -22.21 49.93 -8.36
CA TYR A 440 -21.29 50.20 -7.26
C TYR A 440 -21.44 51.64 -6.73
N GLY A 441 -20.77 51.94 -5.63
CA GLY A 441 -20.56 53.27 -5.07
C GLY A 441 -19.13 53.37 -4.52
N GLU A 442 -18.57 54.57 -4.48
CA GLU A 442 -17.18 54.78 -4.07
C GLU A 442 -17.10 55.77 -2.92
N TYR A 443 -16.23 55.46 -1.96
CA TYR A 443 -16.07 56.24 -0.74
C TYR A 443 -14.59 56.34 -0.42
N ASP A 444 -14.13 57.54 -0.07
CA ASP A 444 -12.80 57.72 0.47
C ASP A 444 -12.82 57.45 1.96
N ASN A 445 -11.82 56.74 2.47
CA ASN A 445 -11.64 56.55 3.89
C ASN A 445 -10.23 56.95 4.33
N ASP A 446 -10.15 57.51 5.54
CA ASP A 446 -8.90 57.90 6.21
C ASP A 446 -8.54 56.94 7.36
N ARG A 447 -9.04 55.70 7.31
CA ARG A 447 -8.86 54.70 8.38
C ARG A 447 -7.50 54.00 8.26
N GLY A 448 -6.39 54.74 8.32
CA GLY A 448 -5.05 54.15 8.34
C GLY A 448 -3.89 55.09 8.03
N PHE A 449 -2.75 54.49 7.66
CA PHE A 449 -1.50 55.18 7.32
C PHE A 449 -1.51 55.82 5.91
N ALA A 450 -2.57 55.60 5.12
CA ALA A 450 -2.78 56.16 3.77
C ALA A 450 -4.28 56.34 3.51
N LYS A 451 -4.64 57.20 2.55
CA LYS A 451 -6.00 57.34 2.04
C LYS A 451 -6.41 56.07 1.29
N GLY A 452 -7.40 55.36 1.80
CA GLY A 452 -7.96 54.17 1.17
C GLY A 452 -9.20 54.53 0.34
N HIS A 453 -9.43 53.78 -0.75
CA HIS A 453 -10.65 53.92 -1.57
C HIS A 453 -11.49 52.65 -1.41
N ASP A 454 -12.74 52.82 -0.95
CA ASP A 454 -13.72 51.76 -0.76
C ASP A 454 -14.65 51.66 -1.96
N LEU A 455 -14.72 50.47 -2.56
CA LEU A 455 -15.66 50.12 -3.62
C LEU A 455 -16.80 49.28 -3.07
N HIS A 456 -17.99 49.87 -2.98
CA HIS A 456 -19.22 49.21 -2.50
C HIS A 456 -20.00 48.61 -3.67
N LEU A 457 -19.87 47.31 -3.90
CA LEU A 457 -20.64 46.56 -4.90
C LEU A 457 -22.05 46.27 -4.36
N ARG A 458 -23.07 46.94 -4.89
CA ARG A 458 -24.45 46.91 -4.40
C ARG A 458 -25.24 45.72 -4.95
N SER A 459 -25.04 44.54 -4.34
CA SER A 459 -25.80 43.33 -4.66
C SER A 459 -25.96 42.41 -3.45
N VAL A 460 -27.21 42.15 -3.07
CA VAL A 460 -27.58 41.14 -2.04
C VAL A 460 -27.16 39.75 -2.50
N VAL A 461 -27.44 39.42 -3.78
CA VAL A 461 -27.14 38.11 -4.38
C VAL A 461 -25.64 37.84 -4.35
N LEU A 462 -24.82 38.81 -4.79
CA LEU A 462 -23.36 38.66 -4.76
C LEU A 462 -22.85 38.52 -3.31
N SER A 463 -23.38 39.33 -2.40
CA SER A 463 -22.97 39.29 -1.00
C SER A 463 -23.25 37.93 -0.36
N GLU A 464 -24.48 37.43 -0.49
CA GLU A 464 -24.86 36.14 0.09
C GLU A 464 -24.11 34.98 -0.58
N PHE A 465 -23.88 35.04 -1.90
CA PHE A 465 -23.02 34.10 -2.60
C PHE A 465 -21.60 34.08 -2.03
N LEU A 466 -20.93 35.23 -1.92
CA LEU A 466 -19.56 35.30 -1.42
C LEU A 466 -19.47 34.93 0.07
N ARG A 467 -20.48 35.26 0.88
CA ARG A 467 -20.56 34.81 2.29
C ARG A 467 -20.68 33.30 2.38
N ALA A 468 -21.53 32.69 1.56
CA ALA A 468 -21.73 31.25 1.52
C ALA A 468 -20.48 30.53 1.00
N ALA A 469 -19.91 30.98 -0.11
CA ALA A 469 -18.80 30.33 -0.79
C ALA A 469 -17.45 30.58 -0.10
N CYS A 470 -17.17 31.81 0.32
CA CYS A 470 -15.86 32.25 0.78
C CYS A 470 -15.79 32.57 2.28
N GLY A 471 -16.92 32.69 3.00
CA GLY A 471 -16.97 33.11 4.41
C GLY A 471 -17.05 34.63 4.59
N ARG A 472 -17.42 35.10 5.80
CA ARG A 472 -17.73 36.53 6.06
C ARG A 472 -16.60 37.32 6.72
N GLY A 473 -15.97 36.77 7.76
CA GLY A 473 -14.92 37.43 8.53
C GLY A 473 -13.51 36.99 8.11
N SER A 474 -12.49 37.80 8.41
CA SER A 474 -11.09 37.53 8.00
C SER A 474 -10.54 36.17 8.48
N ALA A 475 -10.96 35.69 9.65
CA ALA A 475 -10.59 34.38 10.17
C ALA A 475 -11.41 33.21 9.58
N GLN A 476 -12.57 33.50 8.98
CA GLN A 476 -13.48 32.51 8.37
C GLN A 476 -13.33 32.44 6.85
N LYS A 477 -12.50 33.31 6.25
CA LYS A 477 -12.28 33.31 4.81
C LYS A 477 -11.70 31.97 4.36
N ARG A 478 -12.14 31.44 3.22
CA ARG A 478 -11.63 30.18 2.64
C ARG A 478 -11.75 30.21 1.12
N ILE A 479 -10.92 29.42 0.45
CA ILE A 479 -11.08 29.18 -0.99
C ILE A 479 -12.40 28.44 -1.22
N PRO A 480 -13.28 28.92 -2.12
CA PRO A 480 -14.53 28.23 -2.40
C PRO A 480 -14.28 26.90 -3.13
N GLU A 481 -15.08 25.88 -2.85
CA GLU A 481 -14.84 24.51 -3.33
C GLU A 481 -14.73 24.40 -4.86
N PHE A 482 -15.56 25.14 -5.60
CA PHE A 482 -15.54 25.14 -7.07
C PHE A 482 -14.20 25.61 -7.65
N ALA A 483 -13.41 26.42 -6.92
CA ALA A 483 -12.14 26.94 -7.40
C ALA A 483 -11.09 25.82 -7.54
N PHE A 484 -11.20 24.73 -6.77
CA PHE A 484 -10.31 23.58 -6.90
C PHE A 484 -10.52 22.83 -8.23
N GLY A 485 -11.75 22.82 -8.77
CA GLY A 485 -12.11 22.22 -10.05
C GLY A 485 -12.18 23.18 -11.25
N ALA A 486 -12.08 24.50 -11.03
CA ALA A 486 -12.21 25.52 -12.07
C ALA A 486 -11.07 25.48 -13.10
N GLY A 487 -11.24 26.16 -14.24
CA GLY A 487 -10.17 26.32 -15.24
C GLY A 487 -8.97 27.10 -14.72
N ASP A 488 -7.78 26.83 -15.29
CA ASP A 488 -6.53 27.48 -14.86
C ASP A 488 -6.57 29.01 -15.01
N SER A 489 -7.33 29.53 -15.96
CA SER A 489 -7.53 30.98 -16.14
C SER A 489 -8.26 31.63 -14.96
N CYS A 490 -9.33 30.98 -14.47
CA CYS A 490 -10.08 31.40 -13.29
C CYS A 490 -9.19 31.34 -12.04
N VAL A 491 -8.49 30.23 -11.83
CA VAL A 491 -7.60 30.06 -10.66
C VAL A 491 -6.44 31.06 -10.69
N ALA A 492 -5.83 31.29 -11.85
CA ALA A 492 -4.76 32.27 -12.01
C ALA A 492 -5.25 33.69 -11.70
N ALA A 493 -6.45 34.07 -12.16
CA ALA A 493 -7.03 35.37 -11.87
C ALA A 493 -7.39 35.55 -10.39
N LEU A 494 -7.89 34.51 -9.73
CA LEU A 494 -8.15 34.48 -8.29
C LEU A 494 -6.86 34.69 -7.49
N LEU A 495 -5.84 33.87 -7.77
CA LEU A 495 -4.54 34.02 -7.10
C LEU A 495 -3.95 35.40 -7.39
N ARG A 496 -4.03 35.89 -8.63
CA ARG A 496 -3.52 37.22 -8.99
C ARG A 496 -4.18 38.31 -8.15
N ALA A 497 -5.51 38.35 -8.10
CA ALA A 497 -6.23 39.36 -7.31
C ALA A 497 -5.92 39.24 -5.80
N TYR A 498 -5.84 38.01 -5.28
CA TYR A 498 -5.50 37.76 -3.88
C TYR A 498 -4.08 38.27 -3.52
N PHE A 499 -3.08 37.95 -4.36
CA PHE A 499 -1.72 38.46 -4.18
C PHE A 499 -1.58 39.95 -4.52
N GLU A 500 -2.43 40.50 -5.38
CA GLU A 500 -2.46 41.93 -5.66
C GLU A 500 -2.95 42.74 -4.45
N GLY A 501 -3.91 42.24 -3.68
CA GLY A 501 -4.30 42.82 -2.40
C GLY A 501 -3.23 42.58 -1.32
N ASP A 502 -3.19 41.36 -0.79
CA ASP A 502 -2.45 41.04 0.43
C ASP A 502 -0.96 40.65 0.18
N GLY A 503 -0.58 40.44 -1.07
CA GLY A 503 0.74 39.92 -1.42
C GLY A 503 1.82 40.99 -1.48
N ASN A 504 3.02 40.64 -1.01
CA ASN A 504 4.22 41.48 -1.08
C ASN A 504 5.41 40.71 -1.67
N VAL A 505 6.26 41.40 -2.43
CA VAL A 505 7.48 40.85 -3.02
C VAL A 505 8.70 41.38 -2.27
N SER A 506 9.41 40.51 -1.55
CA SER A 506 10.66 40.88 -0.88
C SER A 506 11.85 40.37 -1.66
N VAL A 507 12.54 41.28 -2.38
CA VAL A 507 13.76 40.96 -3.13
C VAL A 507 14.88 40.56 -2.17
N ASP A 508 15.02 41.25 -1.03
CA ASP A 508 16.07 40.97 -0.03
C ASP A 508 15.92 39.61 0.60
N ARG A 509 14.70 39.29 1.08
CA ARG A 509 14.37 37.98 1.67
C ARG A 509 14.24 36.87 0.62
N GLY A 510 14.18 37.23 -0.66
CA GLY A 510 14.10 36.28 -1.77
C GLY A 510 12.79 35.49 -1.79
N ALA A 511 11.65 36.15 -1.56
CA ALA A 511 10.35 35.49 -1.50
C ALA A 511 9.19 36.42 -1.84
N ILE A 512 8.11 35.82 -2.37
CA ILE A 512 6.78 36.45 -2.44
C ILE A 512 6.01 35.97 -1.20
N ARG A 513 5.39 36.87 -0.45
CA ARG A 513 4.72 36.56 0.81
C ARG A 513 3.29 37.06 0.80
N VAL A 514 2.40 36.31 1.43
CA VAL A 514 1.07 36.76 1.82
C VAL A 514 0.80 36.34 3.28
N SER A 515 -0.11 37.04 3.95
CA SER A 515 -0.56 36.74 5.32
C SER A 515 -2.07 36.78 5.42
N SER A 516 -2.66 35.92 6.25
CA SER A 516 -4.09 35.88 6.52
C SER A 516 -4.36 35.49 7.97
N ASN A 517 -5.52 35.89 8.49
CA ASN A 517 -6.03 35.43 9.78
C ASN A 517 -6.70 34.04 9.69
N SER A 518 -6.90 33.52 8.47
CA SER A 518 -7.50 32.20 8.23
C SER A 518 -6.44 31.20 7.80
N ALA A 519 -6.27 30.13 8.58
CA ALA A 519 -5.44 28.99 8.21
C ALA A 519 -5.97 28.32 6.94
N GLU A 520 -7.28 28.04 6.90
CA GLU A 520 -7.97 27.38 5.79
C GLU A 520 -7.80 28.12 4.46
N LEU A 521 -7.79 29.46 4.48
CA LEU A 521 -7.49 30.25 3.29
C LEU A 521 -6.05 30.01 2.83
N THR A 522 -5.07 30.06 3.73
CA THR A 522 -3.66 29.83 3.37
C THR A 522 -3.42 28.40 2.88
N ASP A 523 -4.16 27.43 3.39
CA ASP A 523 -4.09 26.02 2.99
C ASP A 523 -4.62 25.86 1.57
N GLY A 524 -5.80 26.42 1.28
CA GLY A 524 -6.40 26.44 -0.05
C GLY A 524 -5.53 27.18 -1.07
N VAL A 525 -4.98 28.35 -0.73
CA VAL A 525 -4.06 29.11 -1.61
C VAL A 525 -2.81 28.28 -1.91
N ALA A 526 -2.25 27.60 -0.90
CA ALA A 526 -1.10 26.75 -1.09
C ALA A 526 -1.38 25.54 -2.01
N LEU A 527 -2.60 24.98 -1.94
CA LEU A 527 -3.03 23.89 -2.81
C LEU A 527 -3.25 24.36 -4.26
N LEU A 528 -3.89 25.53 -4.46
CA LEU A 528 -4.10 26.14 -5.77
C LEU A 528 -2.78 26.53 -6.46
N LEU A 529 -1.79 27.04 -5.72
CA LEU A 529 -0.44 27.30 -6.23
C LEU A 529 0.21 26.02 -6.82
N GLY A 530 -0.09 24.86 -6.25
CA GLY A 530 0.35 23.56 -6.75
C GLY A 530 -0.10 23.28 -8.19
N ARG A 531 -1.25 23.79 -8.64
CA ARG A 531 -1.70 23.64 -10.05
C ARG A 531 -0.72 24.24 -11.05
N PHE A 532 0.00 25.28 -10.64
CA PHE A 532 1.02 25.95 -11.45
C PHE A 532 2.45 25.46 -11.15
N GLY A 533 2.59 24.35 -10.40
CA GLY A 533 3.87 23.82 -9.95
C GLY A 533 4.63 24.72 -8.98
N ILE A 534 3.92 25.63 -8.30
CA ILE A 534 4.46 26.56 -7.31
C ILE A 534 4.23 25.99 -5.93
N VAL A 535 5.31 25.80 -5.17
CA VAL A 535 5.21 25.33 -3.78
C VAL A 535 5.54 26.47 -2.82
N ALA A 536 4.63 26.71 -1.90
CA ALA A 536 4.81 27.67 -0.83
C ALA A 536 5.09 27.00 0.52
N ARG A 537 5.85 27.69 1.35
CA ARG A 537 6.07 27.34 2.75
C ARG A 537 5.04 28.08 3.60
N LYS A 538 4.31 27.34 4.43
CA LYS A 538 3.43 27.89 5.46
C LYS A 538 4.21 28.16 6.74
N GLY A 539 3.82 29.20 7.45
CA GLY A 539 4.36 29.58 8.74
C GLY A 539 3.35 30.43 9.50
N GLN A 540 3.70 30.85 10.70
CA GLN A 540 2.85 31.69 11.53
C GLN A 540 3.69 32.85 12.08
N THR A 541 3.14 34.04 12.14
CA THR A 541 3.77 35.24 12.72
C THR A 541 2.73 35.94 13.59
N GLY A 542 2.91 35.87 14.92
CA GLY A 542 1.88 36.28 15.86
C GLY A 542 0.61 35.46 15.67
N THR A 543 -0.52 36.13 15.47
CA THR A 543 -1.83 35.52 15.22
C THR A 543 -2.10 35.22 13.74
N GLN A 544 -1.20 35.63 12.83
CA GLN A 544 -1.41 35.49 11.38
C GLN A 544 -0.70 34.28 10.79
N TYR A 545 -1.39 33.58 9.90
CA TYR A 545 -0.84 32.54 9.04
C TYR A 545 -0.18 33.19 7.85
N THR A 546 1.00 32.71 7.47
CA THR A 546 1.83 33.33 6.44
C THR A 546 2.26 32.28 5.43
N LEU A 547 2.24 32.68 4.17
CA LEU A 547 2.59 31.82 3.05
C LEU A 547 3.73 32.49 2.28
N TRP A 548 4.82 31.73 2.09
CA TRP A 548 6.06 32.21 1.50
C TRP A 548 6.37 31.39 0.25
N ILE A 549 6.36 32.03 -0.92
CA ILE A 549 6.80 31.44 -2.18
C ILE A 549 8.29 31.77 -2.35
N PRO A 550 9.18 30.76 -2.30
CA PRO A 550 10.62 30.98 -2.48
C PRO A 550 10.95 31.53 -3.87
N GLN A 551 12.03 32.33 -3.97
CA GLN A 551 12.52 32.95 -5.21
C GLN A 551 12.56 32.00 -6.41
N ARG A 552 12.88 30.72 -6.22
CA ARG A 552 12.96 29.74 -7.32
C ARG A 552 11.66 29.61 -8.13
N TYR A 553 10.51 29.84 -7.50
CA TYR A 553 9.21 29.81 -8.15
C TYR A 553 8.76 31.19 -8.63
N ALA A 554 9.54 32.26 -8.43
CA ALA A 554 9.18 33.61 -8.86
C ALA A 554 8.95 33.70 -10.38
N ALA A 555 9.74 32.98 -11.18
CA ALA A 555 9.55 32.93 -12.64
C ALA A 555 8.23 32.22 -13.01
N ALA A 556 7.92 31.09 -12.37
CA ALA A 556 6.64 30.39 -12.58
C ALA A 556 5.45 31.25 -12.13
N PHE A 557 5.58 31.92 -10.98
CA PHE A 557 4.59 32.87 -10.47
C PHE A 557 4.39 34.02 -11.46
N ARG A 558 5.46 34.63 -12.00
CA ARG A 558 5.38 35.71 -12.98
C ARG A 558 4.62 35.31 -14.23
N THR A 559 4.90 34.12 -14.76
CA THR A 559 4.28 33.62 -16.00
C THR A 559 2.82 33.25 -15.80
N ALA A 560 2.49 32.53 -14.72
CA ALA A 560 1.14 32.00 -14.52
C ALA A 560 0.20 32.98 -13.80
N ILE A 561 0.70 33.66 -12.75
CA ILE A 561 -0.12 34.45 -11.82
C ILE A 561 0.17 35.94 -11.97
N GLY A 562 1.41 36.38 -11.82
CA GLY A 562 1.84 37.77 -12.01
C GLY A 562 1.22 38.78 -11.03
N PHE A 563 1.42 40.07 -11.34
CA PHE A 563 0.84 41.22 -10.63
C PHE A 563 0.32 42.23 -11.66
N GLU A 564 -0.63 43.07 -11.27
CA GLU A 564 -1.18 44.19 -12.05
C GLU A 564 -0.45 45.51 -11.77
N SER A 565 -0.14 45.81 -10.51
CA SER A 565 0.59 47.03 -10.13
C SER A 565 1.97 47.09 -10.78
N LYS A 566 2.43 48.30 -11.11
CA LYS A 566 3.74 48.49 -11.76
C LYS A 566 4.87 48.19 -10.77
N GLU A 567 4.65 48.54 -9.51
CA GLU A 567 5.60 48.46 -8.40
C GLU A 567 5.85 47.00 -8.00
N LYS A 568 4.79 46.18 -7.84
CA LYS A 568 4.92 44.76 -7.53
C LYS A 568 5.49 43.98 -8.72
N ARG A 569 5.13 44.32 -9.96
CA ARG A 569 5.75 43.74 -11.17
C ARG A 569 7.24 44.03 -11.25
N ALA A 570 7.65 45.29 -11.09
CA ALA A 570 9.07 45.66 -11.08
C ALA A 570 9.84 44.96 -9.96
N SER A 571 9.22 44.76 -8.79
CA SER A 571 9.82 44.01 -7.68
C SER A 571 9.91 42.51 -7.98
N LEU A 572 8.91 41.93 -8.63
CA LEU A 572 8.93 40.54 -9.09
C LEU A 572 9.99 40.31 -10.17
N ASP A 573 10.16 41.24 -11.11
CA ASP A 573 11.20 41.18 -12.14
C ASP A 573 12.60 41.25 -11.52
N ARG A 574 12.80 42.15 -10.55
CA ARG A 574 14.04 42.19 -9.75
C ARG A 574 14.29 40.89 -9.00
N LEU A 575 13.25 40.28 -8.41
CA LEU A 575 13.36 38.99 -7.72
C LEU A 575 13.72 37.85 -8.69
N CYS A 576 13.18 37.86 -9.91
CA CYS A 576 13.52 36.90 -10.96
C CYS A 576 14.96 37.06 -11.47
N ALA A 577 15.44 38.31 -11.61
CA ALA A 577 16.77 38.62 -12.11
C ALA A 577 17.88 38.40 -11.07
N LYS A 578 17.56 38.37 -9.77
CA LYS A 578 18.53 38.19 -8.69
C LYS A 578 19.27 36.84 -8.85
N PRO A 579 20.62 36.82 -8.90
CA PRO A 579 21.37 35.59 -9.13
C PRO A 579 21.10 34.55 -8.05
N SER A 580 20.68 33.35 -8.45
CA SER A 580 20.56 32.22 -7.51
C SER A 580 21.97 31.82 -7.04
N ARG A 581 22.19 31.70 -5.72
CA ARG A 581 23.45 31.18 -5.16
C ARG A 581 23.82 29.86 -5.87
N GLY A 582 24.98 29.82 -6.54
CA GLY A 582 25.37 28.79 -7.52
C GLY A 582 25.38 27.34 -7.01
N PHE A 583 25.45 27.15 -5.70
CA PHE A 583 25.27 25.88 -5.01
C PHE A 583 24.34 26.10 -3.82
N THR A 584 23.13 25.55 -3.88
CA THR A 584 22.17 25.67 -2.78
C THR A 584 21.68 24.28 -2.41
N TYR A 585 22.11 23.85 -1.23
CA TYR A 585 21.35 22.91 -0.42
C TYR A 585 19.92 23.45 -0.33
N ASP A 586 18.97 22.83 -1.03
CA ASP A 586 17.56 23.22 -0.99
C ASP A 586 16.87 22.38 0.08
N GLY A 587 16.93 22.84 1.33
CA GLY A 587 16.35 22.09 2.46
C GLY A 587 14.83 21.87 2.37
N LEU A 588 14.14 22.44 1.37
CA LEU A 588 12.70 22.30 1.13
C LEU A 588 12.39 21.34 -0.02
N ASP A 589 13.12 21.41 -1.13
CA ASP A 589 12.94 20.54 -2.29
C ASP A 589 14.10 19.56 -2.40
N MET A 590 13.99 18.47 -1.66
CA MET A 590 15.00 17.41 -1.55
C MET A 590 14.51 16.16 -2.26
N ILE A 591 15.34 15.59 -3.13
CA ILE A 591 15.09 14.27 -3.69
C ILE A 591 15.71 13.24 -2.73
N SER A 592 15.03 12.12 -2.52
CA SER A 592 15.55 10.96 -1.77
C SER A 592 15.83 9.78 -2.71
N GLY A 593 16.67 8.83 -2.28
CA GLY A 593 16.80 7.52 -2.95
C GLY A 593 17.66 7.44 -4.23
N TYR A 594 18.38 8.48 -4.63
CA TYR A 594 19.21 8.47 -5.87
C TYR A 594 20.67 8.02 -5.67
N GLY A 595 21.07 7.67 -4.45
CA GLY A 595 22.48 7.57 -4.05
C GLY A 595 23.27 6.45 -4.75
N THR A 596 22.62 5.35 -5.12
CA THR A 596 23.22 4.24 -5.89
C THR A 596 23.37 4.63 -7.36
N ILE A 597 22.29 5.13 -7.98
CA ILE A 597 22.25 5.55 -9.38
C ILE A 597 23.31 6.62 -9.67
N LEU A 598 23.45 7.63 -8.81
CA LEU A 598 24.50 8.65 -8.98
C LEU A 598 25.91 8.07 -8.90
N ARG A 599 26.16 7.08 -8.04
CA ARG A 599 27.46 6.41 -7.92
C ARG A 599 27.77 5.60 -9.18
N ASP A 600 26.79 4.90 -9.73
CA ASP A 600 26.97 4.07 -10.91
C ASP A 600 27.22 4.90 -12.18
N VAL A 601 26.43 5.96 -12.40
CA VAL A 601 26.66 6.93 -13.50
C VAL A 601 28.05 7.55 -13.39
N SER A 602 28.44 7.96 -12.19
CA SER A 602 29.73 8.61 -12.01
C SER A 602 30.91 7.66 -12.21
N ARG A 603 30.76 6.38 -11.85
CA ARG A 603 31.74 5.33 -12.13
C ARG A 603 31.88 5.12 -13.64
N LYS A 604 30.76 5.01 -14.37
CA LYS A 604 30.74 4.88 -15.84
C LYS A 604 31.41 6.07 -16.52
N LEU A 605 31.13 7.29 -16.07
CA LEU A 605 31.66 8.53 -16.65
C LEU A 605 33.07 8.92 -16.15
N ARG A 606 33.72 8.07 -15.34
CA ARG A 606 35.05 8.31 -14.75
C ARG A 606 35.14 9.64 -14.01
N LEU A 607 34.06 10.03 -13.33
CA LEU A 607 34.02 11.27 -12.56
C LEU A 607 34.70 11.08 -11.20
N PRO A 608 35.43 12.09 -10.68
CA PRO A 608 36.04 11.99 -9.36
C PRO A 608 35.01 11.67 -8.28
N THR A 609 35.24 10.62 -7.49
CA THR A 609 34.32 10.14 -6.44
C THR A 609 33.99 11.22 -5.40
N ARG A 610 34.91 12.19 -5.19
CA ARG A 610 34.70 13.38 -4.35
C ARG A 610 33.49 14.21 -4.78
N ASN A 611 33.19 14.28 -6.07
CA ASN A 611 32.07 15.04 -6.62
C ASN A 611 30.72 14.37 -6.33
N VAL A 612 30.70 13.10 -5.93
CA VAL A 612 29.48 12.28 -5.79
C VAL A 612 29.24 11.91 -4.34
N ASN A 613 30.31 11.71 -3.57
CA ASN A 613 30.23 11.28 -2.17
C ASN A 613 29.48 12.26 -1.27
N ASN A 614 29.58 13.57 -1.53
CA ASN A 614 28.82 14.57 -0.76
C ASN A 614 27.30 14.46 -1.01
N PHE A 615 26.91 14.06 -2.23
CA PHE A 615 25.52 13.86 -2.62
C PHE A 615 24.95 12.49 -2.22
N ALA A 616 25.77 11.44 -2.32
CA ALA A 616 25.37 10.06 -2.07
C ALA A 616 25.34 9.67 -0.58
N ARG A 617 26.26 10.20 0.25
CA ARG A 617 26.31 9.86 1.69
C ARG A 617 25.38 10.70 2.57
N ARG A 618 25.05 11.92 2.16
CA ARG A 618 24.18 12.82 2.95
C ARG A 618 22.75 12.95 2.38
N GLN A 619 22.49 12.41 1.19
CA GLN A 619 21.23 12.58 0.44
C GLN A 619 20.79 14.06 0.35
N ARG A 620 21.72 14.96 -0.04
CA ARG A 620 21.51 16.42 -0.05
C ARG A 620 21.48 17.06 -1.44
N VAL A 621 20.61 16.58 -2.34
CA VAL A 621 20.44 17.17 -3.68
C VAL A 621 18.98 17.55 -3.91
N GLY A 622 18.76 18.82 -4.22
CA GLY A 622 17.46 19.28 -4.71
C GLY A 622 17.31 19.13 -6.22
N ARG A 623 16.06 19.13 -6.71
CA ARG A 623 15.72 18.84 -8.12
C ARG A 623 16.49 19.67 -9.13
N ARG A 624 16.62 20.98 -8.91
CA ARG A 624 17.36 21.88 -9.82
C ARG A 624 18.84 21.55 -9.89
N THR A 625 19.44 21.14 -8.78
CA THR A 625 20.84 20.70 -8.76
C THR A 625 20.94 19.38 -9.51
N LEU A 626 20.08 18.40 -9.24
CA LEU A 626 20.10 17.12 -9.97
C LEU A 626 19.94 17.32 -11.48
N SER A 627 19.02 18.19 -11.90
CA SER A 627 18.79 18.55 -13.32
C SER A 627 20.05 19.07 -14.01
N ARG A 628 20.82 19.95 -13.34
CA ARG A 628 22.10 20.44 -13.87
C ARG A 628 23.16 19.33 -13.98
N TYR A 629 23.19 18.40 -13.03
CA TYR A 629 24.10 17.26 -13.08
C TYR A 629 23.74 16.28 -14.19
N ILE A 630 22.45 16.04 -14.45
CA ILE A 630 21.97 15.22 -15.58
C ILE A 630 22.52 15.77 -16.91
N LEU A 631 22.42 17.09 -17.16
CA LEU A 631 22.96 17.72 -18.36
C LEU A 631 24.49 17.56 -18.48
N ARG A 632 25.21 17.68 -17.36
CA ARG A 632 26.67 17.47 -17.33
C ARG A 632 27.05 16.02 -17.60
N PHE A 633 26.30 15.07 -17.04
CA PHE A 633 26.51 13.64 -17.27
C PHE A 633 26.26 13.29 -18.73
N GLU A 634 25.20 13.83 -19.33
CA GLU A 634 24.88 13.65 -20.74
C GLU A 634 25.96 14.23 -21.67
N ALA A 635 26.43 15.46 -21.41
CA ALA A 635 27.54 16.05 -22.15
C ALA A 635 28.83 15.23 -22.02
N ARG A 636 29.13 14.74 -20.82
CA ARG A 636 30.33 13.91 -20.58
C ARG A 636 30.22 12.52 -21.21
N ALA A 637 29.03 11.93 -21.20
CA ALA A 637 28.73 10.66 -21.87
C ALA A 637 28.99 10.75 -23.37
N LYS A 638 28.52 11.84 -24.01
CA LYS A 638 28.78 12.15 -25.42
C LYS A 638 30.27 12.30 -25.72
N GLN A 639 31.01 13.00 -24.86
CA GLN A 639 32.47 13.14 -25.01
C GLN A 639 33.24 11.82 -24.91
N LEU A 640 32.77 10.89 -24.08
CA LEU A 640 33.45 9.61 -23.84
C LEU A 640 32.93 8.47 -24.71
N GLY A 641 31.84 8.67 -25.47
CA GLY A 641 31.18 7.61 -26.24
C GLY A 641 30.57 6.50 -25.36
N ILE A 642 30.16 6.82 -24.12
CA ILE A 642 29.64 5.83 -23.15
C ILE A 642 28.12 5.95 -23.05
N ASN A 643 27.40 4.82 -23.18
CA ASN A 643 25.94 4.81 -22.97
C ASN A 643 25.59 4.82 -21.46
N VAL A 644 24.79 5.81 -21.06
CA VAL A 644 24.23 5.98 -19.70
C VAL A 644 22.73 6.28 -19.74
N ASP A 645 22.04 5.93 -20.84
CA ASP A 645 20.66 6.34 -21.10
C ASP A 645 19.67 5.76 -20.08
N LEU A 646 19.92 4.54 -19.60
CA LEU A 646 19.08 3.91 -18.58
C LEU A 646 19.14 4.66 -17.25
N GLU A 647 20.35 4.99 -16.79
CA GLU A 647 20.52 5.71 -15.55
C GLU A 647 20.05 7.16 -15.64
N LEU A 648 20.31 7.85 -16.76
CA LEU A 648 19.79 9.20 -16.98
C LEU A 648 18.26 9.22 -17.02
N ARG A 649 17.61 8.19 -17.60
CA ARG A 649 16.15 8.04 -17.53
C ARG A 649 15.65 7.94 -16.08
N LYS A 650 16.27 7.10 -15.24
CA LYS A 650 15.91 6.99 -13.82
C LYS A 650 16.18 8.29 -13.03
N LEU A 651 17.25 9.03 -13.32
CA LEU A 651 17.48 10.32 -12.68
C LEU A 651 16.48 11.39 -13.13
N ARG A 652 16.07 11.36 -14.42
CA ARG A 652 15.04 12.26 -14.97
C ARG A 652 13.67 11.98 -14.36
N SER A 653 13.29 10.73 -14.11
CA SER A 653 12.01 10.40 -13.45
C SER A 653 11.93 10.98 -12.04
N LEU A 654 13.02 10.92 -11.26
CA LEU A 654 13.08 11.53 -9.92
C LEU A 654 12.94 13.06 -9.94
N VAL A 655 13.44 13.73 -11.00
CA VAL A 655 13.25 15.17 -11.17
C VAL A 655 11.79 15.50 -11.49
N ASP A 656 11.16 14.64 -12.30
CA ASP A 656 9.82 14.85 -12.86
C ASP A 656 8.67 14.38 -11.95
N GLU A 657 8.91 14.16 -10.66
CA GLU A 657 7.84 13.79 -9.73
C GLU A 657 6.87 14.94 -9.46
N ASP A 658 5.66 14.54 -9.08
CA ASP A 658 4.55 15.43 -8.75
C ASP A 658 4.49 15.71 -7.24
N VAL A 659 5.33 15.06 -6.45
CA VAL A 659 5.45 15.23 -5.00
C VAL A 659 6.82 15.77 -4.58
N LEU A 660 6.90 16.33 -3.37
CA LEU A 660 8.11 16.68 -2.65
C LEU A 660 8.23 15.78 -1.43
N TRP A 661 9.44 15.29 -1.13
CA TRP A 661 9.71 14.51 0.08
C TRP A 661 10.02 15.45 1.24
N ASP A 662 8.96 15.95 1.87
CA ASP A 662 9.03 16.96 2.90
C ASP A 662 9.36 16.37 4.27
N GLU A 663 10.22 17.06 5.01
CA GLU A 663 10.78 16.55 6.26
C GLU A 663 9.83 16.79 7.44
N ILE A 664 9.59 15.75 8.24
CA ILE A 664 8.88 15.86 9.51
C ILE A 664 9.75 16.62 10.49
N ILE A 665 9.28 17.80 10.91
CA ILE A 665 9.96 18.64 11.89
C ILE A 665 9.40 18.45 13.29
N ASP A 666 8.15 18.01 13.39
CA ASP A 666 7.45 17.92 14.65
C ASP A 666 6.36 16.82 14.64
N LEU A 667 6.20 16.20 15.80
CA LEU A 667 5.33 15.06 16.08
C LEU A 667 4.73 15.29 17.47
N GLU A 668 3.43 15.53 17.54
CA GLU A 668 2.71 15.83 18.77
C GLU A 668 1.59 14.83 18.99
N VAL A 669 1.31 14.52 20.26
CA VAL A 669 0.14 13.72 20.64
C VAL A 669 -1.08 14.66 20.66
N GLY A 670 -2.04 14.38 19.78
CA GLY A 670 -3.30 15.09 19.66
C GLY A 670 -4.39 14.56 20.60
N PRO A 671 -5.61 15.12 20.53
CA PRO A 671 -6.73 14.66 21.35
C PRO A 671 -7.22 13.28 20.91
N VAL A 672 -7.93 12.60 21.82
CA VAL A 672 -8.74 11.42 21.49
C VAL A 672 -9.91 11.86 20.62
N PRO A 673 -10.20 11.20 19.48
CA PRO A 673 -11.30 11.61 18.61
C PRO A 673 -12.65 11.34 19.30
N SER A 674 -13.57 12.30 19.23
CA SER A 674 -14.93 12.17 19.76
C SER A 674 -15.89 11.47 18.80
N ARG A 675 -15.49 11.33 17.53
CA ARG A 675 -16.20 10.67 16.44
C ARG A 675 -15.39 9.44 15.97
N PRO A 676 -16.00 8.53 15.18
CA PRO A 676 -15.24 7.52 14.46
C PRO A 676 -14.10 8.14 13.65
N VAL A 677 -13.09 7.34 13.35
CA VAL A 677 -12.04 7.66 12.40
C VAL A 677 -12.34 6.93 11.08
N TYR A 678 -11.87 7.49 9.97
CA TYR A 678 -12.29 7.14 8.61
C TYR A 678 -11.12 6.82 7.70
N ASP A 679 -11.37 6.00 6.68
CA ASP A 679 -10.37 5.65 5.67
C ASP A 679 -10.99 5.23 4.31
N LEU A 680 -10.17 5.25 3.25
CA LEU A 680 -10.57 4.98 1.86
C LEU A 680 -9.66 3.96 1.17
N SER A 681 -10.20 2.86 0.64
CA SER A 681 -9.43 1.94 -0.20
C SER A 681 -9.31 2.46 -1.64
N VAL A 682 -8.09 2.42 -2.18
CA VAL A 682 -7.69 2.97 -3.48
C VAL A 682 -6.63 2.05 -4.08
N PRO A 683 -6.69 1.69 -5.37
CA PRO A 683 -5.74 0.74 -5.96
C PRO A 683 -4.30 1.29 -6.08
N GLY A 684 -3.31 0.40 -6.18
CA GLY A 684 -1.92 0.72 -6.57
C GLY A 684 -0.90 0.89 -5.44
N LEU A 685 -0.61 2.11 -4.99
CA LEU A 685 0.18 2.33 -3.76
C LEU A 685 -0.74 2.63 -2.57
N GLU A 686 -2.05 2.42 -2.72
CA GLU A 686 -2.97 2.52 -1.59
C GLU A 686 -2.91 3.89 -0.91
N THR A 687 -2.83 4.96 -1.72
CA THR A 687 -2.67 6.32 -1.21
C THR A 687 -3.76 7.26 -1.69
N PHE A 688 -4.07 8.24 -0.87
CA PHE A 688 -4.92 9.38 -1.22
C PHE A 688 -4.32 10.68 -0.65
N THR A 689 -4.78 11.82 -1.16
CA THR A 689 -4.19 13.13 -0.85
C THR A 689 -5.14 13.99 -0.02
N THR A 690 -4.65 14.52 1.09
CA THR A 690 -5.39 15.47 1.92
C THR A 690 -5.40 16.88 1.32
N SER A 691 -6.28 17.75 1.80
CA SER A 691 -6.35 19.17 1.39
C SER A 691 -5.07 19.95 1.69
N GLU A 692 -4.31 19.51 2.68
CA GLU A 692 -2.97 20.01 3.02
C GLU A 692 -1.91 19.63 1.98
N GLY A 693 -2.28 18.78 1.02
CA GLY A 693 -1.41 18.20 0.02
C GLY A 693 -0.55 17.06 0.56
N VAL A 694 -0.79 16.56 1.78
CA VAL A 694 -0.06 15.39 2.30
C VAL A 694 -0.64 14.15 1.66
N VAL A 695 0.22 13.29 1.09
CA VAL A 695 -0.22 11.99 0.57
C VAL A 695 -0.06 10.96 1.69
N THR A 696 -1.14 10.27 2.00
CA THR A 696 -1.20 9.27 3.07
C THR A 696 -1.63 7.90 2.55
N HIS A 697 -1.31 6.84 3.29
CA HIS A 697 -1.64 5.46 2.91
C HIS A 697 -2.97 5.03 3.55
N ASN A 698 -3.67 4.09 2.93
CA ASN A 698 -4.95 3.58 3.39
C ASN A 698 -4.83 2.17 4.03
N THR A 699 -5.97 1.58 4.36
CA THR A 699 -6.15 0.26 4.96
C THR A 699 -6.30 -0.82 3.89
N MET A 700 -5.41 -1.81 3.99
CA MET A 700 -5.26 -3.02 3.16
C MET A 700 -6.58 -3.68 2.76
N ARG A 701 -6.89 -3.69 1.45
CA ARG A 701 -7.73 -4.73 0.81
C ARG A 701 -7.52 -4.68 -0.72
N THR A 702 -6.76 -5.68 -1.21
CA THR A 702 -6.58 -6.16 -2.60
C THR A 702 -5.74 -5.33 -3.59
N PHE A 703 -4.73 -5.98 -4.19
CA PHE A 703 -3.86 -5.44 -5.27
C PHE A 703 -3.73 -6.37 -6.49
N HIS A 704 -3.31 -5.80 -7.63
CA HIS A 704 -2.89 -6.49 -8.86
C HIS A 704 -1.39 -6.85 -8.84
N TYR A 705 -1.03 -8.00 -9.42
CA TYR A 705 0.34 -8.53 -9.47
C TYR A 705 1.30 -7.64 -10.25
N ALA A 706 2.44 -7.31 -9.65
CA ALA A 706 3.50 -6.52 -10.26
C ALA A 706 4.14 -7.31 -11.41
N GLY A 707 3.55 -7.20 -12.60
CA GLY A 707 4.09 -7.84 -13.79
C GLY A 707 3.06 -8.43 -14.74
N VAL A 708 1.76 -8.44 -14.43
CA VAL A 708 0.73 -8.92 -15.37
C VAL A 708 -0.45 -7.95 -15.38
N ALA A 709 -0.33 -6.88 -16.17
CA ALA A 709 -1.36 -5.85 -16.29
C ALA A 709 -2.72 -6.32 -16.86
N GLU A 710 -2.84 -7.60 -17.24
CA GLU A 710 -4.05 -8.18 -17.87
C GLU A 710 -4.74 -9.27 -17.02
N MET A 711 -4.20 -9.69 -15.87
CA MET A 711 -4.80 -10.71 -15.00
C MET A 711 -5.17 -10.14 -13.63
N ASN A 712 -6.40 -10.41 -13.18
CA ASN A 712 -6.84 -10.10 -11.82
C ASN A 712 -6.32 -11.20 -10.89
N VAL A 713 -5.41 -10.86 -9.97
CA VAL A 713 -4.84 -11.80 -9.00
C VAL A 713 -5.17 -11.31 -7.59
N THR A 714 -5.59 -12.19 -6.67
CA THR A 714 -5.73 -11.88 -5.25
C THR A 714 -4.35 -11.77 -4.61
N LEU A 715 -4.03 -10.59 -4.08
CA LEU A 715 -2.76 -10.31 -3.41
C LEU A 715 -2.96 -9.58 -2.09
N GLY A 716 -1.89 -9.52 -1.30
CA GLY A 716 -1.87 -8.89 0.02
C GLY A 716 -2.52 -9.77 1.08
N LEU A 717 -3.21 -9.14 2.03
CA LEU A 717 -3.81 -9.86 3.16
C LEU A 717 -4.83 -10.94 2.76
N PRO A 718 -5.74 -10.72 1.78
CA PRO A 718 -6.65 -11.79 1.34
C PRO A 718 -5.92 -13.04 0.86
N ARG A 719 -4.80 -12.87 0.14
CA ARG A 719 -3.98 -13.99 -0.31
C ARG A 719 -3.29 -14.71 0.85
N LEU A 720 -2.79 -13.95 1.82
CA LEU A 720 -2.19 -14.52 3.03
C LEU A 720 -3.22 -15.32 3.85
N ILE A 721 -4.46 -14.82 3.94
CA ILE A 721 -5.58 -15.55 4.54
C ILE A 721 -5.85 -16.85 3.79
N GLU A 722 -5.91 -16.82 2.45
CA GLU A 722 -6.11 -18.04 1.64
C GLU A 722 -5.04 -19.11 1.90
N ILE A 723 -3.77 -18.69 2.01
CA ILE A 723 -2.64 -19.58 2.29
C ILE A 723 -2.80 -20.19 3.68
N VAL A 724 -3.03 -19.36 4.70
CA VAL A 724 -3.14 -19.77 6.11
C VAL A 724 -4.38 -20.63 6.39
N ASP A 725 -5.47 -20.36 5.67
CA ASP A 725 -6.69 -21.17 5.70
C ASP A 725 -6.56 -22.46 4.87
N ALA A 726 -5.40 -22.70 4.23
CA ALA A 726 -5.16 -23.84 3.35
C ALA A 726 -6.32 -24.07 2.37
N ARG A 727 -6.78 -23.00 1.69
CA ARG A 727 -7.92 -23.12 0.78
C ARG A 727 -7.62 -24.09 -0.35
N ARG A 728 -8.57 -24.99 -0.62
CA ARG A 728 -8.47 -26.01 -1.67
C ARG A 728 -8.28 -25.41 -3.07
N VAL A 729 -9.02 -24.35 -3.36
CA VAL A 729 -8.90 -23.58 -4.62
C VAL A 729 -8.71 -22.11 -4.23
N PRO A 730 -7.60 -21.46 -4.65
CA PRO A 730 -7.42 -20.04 -4.42
C PRO A 730 -8.39 -19.22 -5.28
N SER A 731 -8.70 -17.99 -4.86
CA SER A 731 -9.70 -17.18 -5.58
C SER A 731 -9.26 -16.82 -7.01
N THR A 732 -7.95 -16.68 -7.22
CA THR A 732 -7.36 -16.48 -8.55
C THR A 732 -6.20 -17.48 -8.72
N PRO A 733 -6.48 -18.71 -9.19
CA PRO A 733 -5.44 -19.68 -9.47
C PRO A 733 -4.59 -19.21 -10.64
N ILE A 734 -3.27 -19.32 -10.53
CA ILE A 734 -2.32 -19.02 -11.60
C ILE A 734 -1.22 -20.07 -11.64
N MET A 735 -0.69 -20.33 -12.83
CA MET A 735 0.52 -21.15 -12.99
C MET A 735 1.60 -20.40 -13.76
N GLU A 736 2.84 -20.73 -13.44
CA GLU A 736 4.02 -20.35 -14.20
C GLU A 736 4.59 -21.59 -14.91
N LEU A 737 4.42 -21.63 -16.23
CA LEU A 737 4.79 -22.77 -17.07
C LEU A 737 6.10 -22.52 -17.79
N TYR A 738 7.07 -23.42 -17.57
CA TYR A 738 8.34 -23.42 -18.28
C TYR A 738 8.36 -24.51 -19.34
N VAL A 739 8.93 -24.21 -20.51
CA VAL A 739 9.08 -25.16 -21.62
C VAL A 739 10.55 -25.61 -21.68
N LYS A 740 10.80 -26.89 -22.02
CA LYS A 740 12.16 -27.48 -22.10
C LYS A 740 13.04 -26.74 -23.14
N SER A 741 14.36 -26.75 -22.92
CA SER A 741 15.34 -26.05 -23.77
C SER A 741 15.30 -26.57 -25.22
N GLY A 742 15.05 -25.65 -26.16
CA GLY A 742 14.82 -25.96 -27.59
C GLY A 742 13.60 -25.24 -28.19
N HIS A 743 12.76 -24.63 -27.36
CA HIS A 743 11.51 -23.95 -27.75
C HIS A 743 11.55 -22.44 -27.46
N THR A 744 12.57 -21.72 -27.93
CA THR A 744 12.69 -20.25 -27.80
C THR A 744 11.95 -19.46 -28.90
N ASP A 745 11.21 -20.15 -29.76
CA ASP A 745 10.46 -19.54 -30.85
C ASP A 745 9.07 -19.08 -30.39
N LEU A 746 8.77 -17.79 -30.60
CA LEU A 746 7.51 -17.16 -30.20
C LEU A 746 6.30 -17.82 -30.88
N GLU A 747 6.44 -18.29 -32.12
CA GLU A 747 5.35 -18.96 -32.84
C GLU A 747 4.99 -20.30 -32.21
N ARG A 748 5.99 -21.07 -31.77
CA ARG A 748 5.77 -22.33 -31.05
C ARG A 748 5.16 -22.09 -29.67
N MET A 749 5.60 -21.06 -28.96
CA MET A 749 5.02 -20.68 -27.66
C MET A 749 3.55 -20.29 -27.80
N ARG A 750 3.17 -19.60 -28.88
CA ARG A 750 1.76 -19.29 -29.21
C ARG A 750 0.94 -20.57 -29.44
N LYS A 751 1.47 -21.52 -30.21
CA LYS A 751 0.79 -22.81 -30.43
C LYS A 751 0.57 -23.55 -29.11
N ILE A 752 1.60 -23.61 -28.25
CA ILE A 752 1.50 -24.25 -26.93
C ILE A 752 0.48 -23.54 -26.05
N ALA A 753 0.49 -22.19 -26.01
CA ALA A 753 -0.48 -21.42 -25.23
C ALA A 753 -1.93 -21.70 -25.69
N THR A 754 -2.19 -21.72 -27.00
CA THR A 754 -3.51 -22.04 -27.57
C THR A 754 -3.92 -23.50 -27.33
N GLU A 755 -2.96 -24.43 -27.24
CA GLU A 755 -3.24 -25.84 -26.93
C GLU A 755 -3.61 -26.05 -25.46
N ILE A 756 -3.03 -25.26 -24.56
CA ILE A 756 -3.29 -25.34 -23.11
C ILE A 756 -4.59 -24.62 -22.74
N GLU A 757 -4.88 -23.48 -23.38
CA GLU A 757 -6.05 -22.66 -23.12
C GLU A 757 -7.37 -23.42 -23.38
N MET A 758 -8.21 -23.52 -22.35
CA MET A 758 -9.52 -24.15 -22.48
C MET A 758 -10.38 -23.36 -23.46
N THR A 759 -10.85 -24.04 -24.50
CA THR A 759 -11.80 -23.47 -25.46
C THR A 759 -13.13 -24.18 -25.29
N SER A 760 -14.12 -23.44 -24.82
CA SER A 760 -15.52 -23.88 -24.74
C SER A 760 -16.25 -23.60 -26.05
N LEU A 761 -17.45 -24.18 -26.22
CA LEU A 761 -18.27 -23.90 -27.40
C LEU A 761 -18.71 -22.43 -27.45
N GLU A 762 -18.94 -21.79 -26.30
CA GLU A 762 -19.27 -20.35 -26.21
C GLU A 762 -18.16 -19.44 -26.74
N ASP A 763 -16.89 -19.83 -26.60
CA ASP A 763 -15.75 -19.07 -27.10
C ASP A 763 -15.70 -19.01 -28.63
N ILE A 764 -16.26 -20.02 -29.29
CA ILE A 764 -16.15 -20.21 -30.75
C ILE A 764 -17.50 -20.14 -31.49
N ALA A 765 -18.63 -20.16 -30.78
CA ALA A 765 -19.96 -20.18 -31.37
C ALA A 765 -20.95 -19.25 -30.65
N SER A 766 -21.87 -18.64 -31.40
CA SER A 766 -23.01 -17.93 -30.82
C SER A 766 -24.16 -18.91 -30.56
N ILE A 767 -24.61 -19.02 -29.32
CA ILE A 767 -25.65 -19.95 -28.90
C ILE A 767 -26.98 -19.20 -28.80
N GLU A 768 -27.98 -19.68 -29.53
CA GLU A 768 -29.34 -19.15 -29.60
C GLU A 768 -30.32 -20.25 -29.12
N THR A 769 -31.40 -19.82 -28.47
CA THR A 769 -32.44 -20.72 -27.98
C THR A 769 -33.70 -20.58 -28.81
N ASP A 770 -34.16 -21.68 -29.40
CA ASP A 770 -35.44 -21.75 -30.08
C ASP A 770 -36.51 -22.30 -29.12
N LEU A 771 -37.30 -21.38 -28.57
CA LEU A 771 -38.39 -21.70 -27.65
C LEU A 771 -39.59 -22.34 -28.33
N VAL A 772 -39.75 -22.18 -29.65
CA VAL A 772 -40.89 -22.72 -30.40
C VAL A 772 -40.66 -24.20 -30.69
N ASN A 773 -39.45 -24.55 -31.13
CA ASN A 773 -39.09 -25.93 -31.45
C ASN A 773 -38.42 -26.67 -30.27
N MET A 774 -38.20 -26.00 -29.14
CA MET A 774 -37.49 -26.54 -27.97
C MET A 774 -36.09 -27.06 -28.30
N ARG A 775 -35.31 -26.25 -29.03
CA ARG A 775 -33.96 -26.59 -29.50
C ARG A 775 -32.93 -25.52 -29.11
N VAL A 776 -31.68 -25.94 -29.01
CA VAL A 776 -30.52 -25.06 -28.84
C VAL A 776 -29.74 -25.04 -30.16
N LEU A 777 -29.48 -23.85 -30.68
CA LEU A 777 -28.79 -23.61 -31.94
C LEU A 777 -27.44 -22.96 -31.64
N ALA A 778 -26.33 -23.64 -31.88
CA ALA A 778 -24.99 -23.03 -31.78
C ALA A 778 -24.43 -22.77 -33.18
N TYR A 779 -24.11 -21.51 -33.48
CA TYR A 779 -23.53 -21.11 -34.77
C TYR A 779 -22.03 -20.83 -34.60
N PRO A 780 -21.15 -21.73 -35.04
CA PRO A 780 -19.70 -21.51 -34.97
C PRO A 780 -19.27 -20.35 -35.87
N ASP A 781 -18.33 -19.55 -35.38
CA ASP A 781 -17.75 -18.41 -36.07
C ASP A 781 -16.34 -18.76 -36.58
N ASP A 782 -16.17 -18.76 -37.91
CA ASP A 782 -14.90 -19.10 -38.57
C ASP A 782 -13.71 -18.26 -38.09
N HIS A 783 -13.93 -16.98 -37.75
CA HIS A 783 -12.88 -16.10 -37.27
C HIS A 783 -12.48 -16.46 -35.83
N ARG A 784 -13.46 -16.75 -34.97
CA ARG A 784 -13.20 -17.19 -33.58
C ARG A 784 -12.52 -18.56 -33.55
N MET A 785 -12.99 -19.50 -34.37
CA MET A 785 -12.39 -20.83 -34.51
C MET A 785 -10.93 -20.77 -34.96
N LYS A 786 -10.61 -19.93 -35.96
CA LYS A 786 -9.21 -19.71 -36.40
C LYS A 786 -8.33 -19.14 -35.28
N SER A 787 -8.84 -18.19 -34.50
CA SER A 787 -8.09 -17.58 -33.40
C SER A 787 -7.77 -18.56 -32.26
N ARG A 788 -8.65 -19.54 -32.04
CA ARG A 788 -8.50 -20.60 -31.02
C ARG A 788 -7.89 -21.89 -31.57
N GLY A 789 -7.50 -21.94 -32.85
CA GLY A 789 -6.89 -23.10 -33.48
C GLY A 789 -7.77 -24.35 -33.50
N VAL A 790 -9.08 -24.17 -33.66
CA VAL A 790 -10.09 -25.25 -33.74
C VAL A 790 -10.48 -25.46 -35.21
N THR A 791 -10.45 -26.71 -35.66
CA THR A 791 -10.90 -27.08 -37.01
C THR A 791 -12.34 -27.56 -37.02
N TRP A 792 -13.02 -27.44 -38.16
CA TRP A 792 -14.39 -27.95 -38.34
C TRP A 792 -14.50 -29.46 -38.11
N GLN A 793 -13.46 -30.23 -38.45
CA GLN A 793 -13.42 -31.69 -38.23
C GLN A 793 -13.35 -32.05 -36.73
N GLU A 794 -12.49 -31.37 -35.96
CA GLU A 794 -12.41 -31.56 -34.50
C GLU A 794 -13.72 -31.16 -33.81
N LEU A 795 -14.35 -30.09 -34.29
CA LEU A 795 -15.64 -29.62 -33.79
C LEU A 795 -16.74 -30.65 -34.08
N GLU A 796 -16.84 -31.15 -35.32
CA GLU A 796 -17.78 -32.19 -35.72
C GLU A 796 -17.63 -33.48 -34.89
N GLU A 797 -16.39 -33.95 -34.71
CA GLU A 797 -16.12 -35.19 -33.96
C GLU A 797 -16.58 -35.10 -32.50
N LYS A 798 -16.34 -33.96 -31.83
CA LYS A 798 -16.76 -33.76 -30.44
C LYS A 798 -18.25 -33.52 -30.29
N LEU A 799 -18.88 -32.89 -31.28
CA LEU A 799 -20.29 -32.52 -31.22
C LEU A 799 -21.25 -33.63 -31.67
N LYS A 800 -20.76 -34.66 -32.37
CA LYS A 800 -21.54 -35.86 -32.76
C LYS A 800 -22.30 -36.53 -31.62
N LYS A 801 -21.85 -36.35 -30.37
CA LYS A 801 -22.46 -36.95 -29.18
C LYS A 801 -23.68 -36.18 -28.63
N LEU A 802 -23.91 -34.93 -29.06
CA LEU A 802 -24.94 -34.06 -28.49
C LEU A 802 -25.99 -33.61 -29.50
N GLY A 803 -25.62 -33.39 -30.76
CA GLY A 803 -26.56 -32.89 -31.76
C GLY A 803 -26.06 -33.08 -33.18
N GLU A 804 -26.90 -32.68 -34.13
CA GLU A 804 -26.60 -32.76 -35.55
C GLU A 804 -26.30 -31.39 -36.12
N ILE A 805 -25.38 -31.31 -37.08
CA ILE A 805 -25.13 -30.07 -37.80
C ILE A 805 -26.13 -29.98 -38.94
N GLN A 806 -26.91 -28.91 -38.93
CA GLN A 806 -27.93 -28.64 -39.95
C GLN A 806 -27.70 -27.24 -40.55
N GLU A 807 -28.08 -27.06 -41.82
CA GLU A 807 -28.16 -25.73 -42.41
C GLU A 807 -29.47 -25.07 -41.99
N VAL A 808 -29.37 -24.09 -41.10
CA VAL A 808 -30.52 -23.35 -40.58
C VAL A 808 -30.53 -21.94 -41.19
N ARG A 809 -31.73 -21.43 -41.47
CA ARG A 809 -31.90 -20.04 -41.91
C ARG A 809 -31.70 -19.12 -40.71
N ARG A 810 -30.66 -18.29 -40.76
CA ARG A 810 -30.34 -17.31 -39.72
C ARG A 810 -30.58 -15.91 -40.23
N GLN A 811 -31.31 -15.11 -39.46
CA GLN A 811 -31.54 -13.69 -39.75
C GLN A 811 -30.37 -12.88 -39.18
N VAL A 812 -29.56 -12.25 -40.06
CA VAL A 812 -28.42 -11.43 -39.65
C VAL A 812 -28.66 -10.01 -40.16
N GLY A 813 -29.16 -9.13 -39.30
CA GLY A 813 -29.65 -7.80 -39.69
C GLY A 813 -30.93 -7.90 -40.53
N ASN A 814 -30.97 -7.24 -41.70
CA ASN A 814 -32.12 -7.27 -42.62
C ASN A 814 -32.04 -8.36 -43.72
N ALA A 815 -31.07 -9.28 -43.64
CA ALA A 815 -30.87 -10.33 -44.65
C ALA A 815 -30.92 -11.74 -44.04
N GLU A 816 -31.65 -12.66 -44.69
CA GLU A 816 -31.61 -14.09 -44.37
C GLU A 816 -30.39 -14.74 -45.01
N LYS A 817 -29.57 -15.44 -44.21
CA LYS A 817 -28.44 -16.25 -44.68
C LYS A 817 -28.62 -17.70 -44.22
N LYS A 818 -28.23 -18.65 -45.06
CA LYS A 818 -28.07 -20.05 -44.65
C LYS A 818 -26.76 -20.17 -43.85
N ALA A 819 -26.86 -20.61 -42.60
CA ALA A 819 -25.71 -20.80 -41.73
C ALA A 819 -25.68 -22.25 -41.22
N ARG A 820 -24.49 -22.82 -41.12
CA ARG A 820 -24.29 -24.12 -40.47
C ARG A 820 -24.41 -23.93 -38.96
N ALA A 821 -25.33 -24.66 -38.35
CA ALA A 821 -25.58 -24.59 -36.92
C ALA A 821 -25.58 -26.00 -36.33
N LEU A 822 -25.06 -26.14 -35.12
CA LEU A 822 -25.31 -27.31 -34.29
C LEU A 822 -26.72 -27.19 -33.72
N VAL A 823 -27.56 -28.20 -34.00
CA VAL A 823 -28.93 -28.30 -33.49
C VAL A 823 -28.99 -29.38 -32.42
N VAL A 824 -29.34 -28.99 -31.20
CA VAL A 824 -29.50 -29.90 -30.06
C VAL A 824 -30.97 -29.86 -29.62
N GLU A 825 -31.67 -30.99 -29.71
CA GLU A 825 -33.09 -31.10 -29.37
C GLU A 825 -33.27 -31.49 -27.89
N ALA A 826 -34.15 -30.79 -27.17
CA ALA A 826 -34.44 -31.12 -25.76
C ALA A 826 -35.40 -32.32 -25.59
N GLY A 827 -36.00 -32.79 -26.69
CA GLY A 827 -37.04 -33.83 -26.72
C GLY A 827 -38.34 -33.29 -26.12
N GLU A 828 -38.63 -33.69 -24.87
CA GLU A 828 -39.85 -33.28 -24.16
C GLU A 828 -39.90 -31.77 -23.84
N PRO A 829 -41.09 -31.13 -23.93
CA PRO A 829 -41.26 -29.70 -23.71
C PRO A 829 -41.17 -29.34 -22.22
N SER A 830 -39.96 -29.29 -21.69
CA SER A 830 -39.68 -28.80 -20.34
C SER A 830 -38.67 -27.65 -20.38
N PHE A 831 -39.10 -26.46 -19.95
CA PHE A 831 -38.25 -25.26 -19.90
C PHE A 831 -36.99 -25.48 -19.04
N LYS A 832 -37.13 -26.20 -17.92
CA LYS A 832 -36.00 -26.54 -17.03
C LYS A 832 -34.97 -27.44 -17.70
N LYS A 833 -35.42 -28.34 -18.59
CA LYS A 833 -34.54 -29.24 -19.35
C LYS A 833 -33.83 -28.48 -20.47
N LEU A 834 -34.53 -27.59 -21.17
CA LEU A 834 -33.93 -26.70 -22.17
C LEU A 834 -32.87 -25.78 -21.54
N GLN A 835 -33.16 -25.18 -20.38
CA GLN A 835 -32.20 -24.34 -19.66
C GLN A 835 -30.93 -25.12 -19.26
N ARG A 836 -31.08 -26.35 -18.74
CA ARG A 836 -29.93 -27.23 -18.45
C ARG A 836 -29.14 -27.58 -19.70
N LEU A 837 -29.83 -27.84 -20.82
CA LEU A 837 -29.20 -28.16 -22.09
C LEU A 837 -28.40 -26.98 -22.65
N VAL A 838 -28.95 -25.76 -22.55
CA VAL A 838 -28.22 -24.53 -22.90
C VAL A 838 -26.96 -24.39 -22.06
N GLU A 839 -27.07 -24.58 -20.74
CA GLU A 839 -25.92 -24.53 -19.82
C GLU A 839 -24.84 -25.56 -20.23
N GLN A 840 -25.26 -26.81 -20.49
CA GLN A 840 -24.37 -27.90 -20.92
C GLN A 840 -23.68 -27.60 -22.25
N VAL A 841 -24.42 -27.06 -23.23
CA VAL A 841 -23.90 -26.70 -24.55
C VAL A 841 -22.91 -25.53 -24.43
N ARG A 842 -23.17 -24.53 -23.56
CA ARG A 842 -22.27 -23.38 -23.35
C ARG A 842 -20.92 -23.78 -22.79
N VAL A 843 -20.90 -24.55 -21.69
CA VAL A 843 -19.66 -24.94 -20.98
C VAL A 843 -18.94 -26.14 -21.61
N MET A 844 -19.46 -26.66 -22.73
CA MET A 844 -18.89 -27.83 -23.38
C MET A 844 -17.46 -27.57 -23.85
N LYS A 845 -16.55 -28.41 -23.37
CA LYS A 845 -15.13 -28.34 -23.74
C LYS A 845 -14.90 -28.86 -25.15
N ILE A 846 -14.32 -28.01 -26.00
CA ILE A 846 -13.90 -28.36 -27.35
C ILE A 846 -12.40 -28.69 -27.38
N LYS A 847 -11.55 -27.88 -26.75
CA LYS A 847 -10.09 -28.08 -26.73
C LYS A 847 -9.49 -27.51 -25.44
N GLY A 848 -8.23 -27.84 -25.15
CA GLY A 848 -7.51 -27.31 -24.00
C GLY A 848 -7.51 -28.18 -22.76
N ILE A 849 -6.97 -27.65 -21.66
CA ILE A 849 -6.87 -28.31 -20.36
C ILE A 849 -7.91 -27.72 -19.42
N ASP A 850 -8.58 -28.58 -18.65
CA ASP A 850 -9.65 -28.13 -17.74
C ASP A 850 -9.08 -27.27 -16.63
N GLY A 851 -9.78 -26.18 -16.30
CA GLY A 851 -9.39 -25.28 -15.24
C GLY A 851 -8.38 -24.21 -15.66
N ILE A 852 -8.01 -24.11 -16.94
CA ILE A 852 -7.14 -23.05 -17.47
C ILE A 852 -7.92 -22.20 -18.48
N SER A 853 -8.35 -21.00 -18.09
CA SER A 853 -9.16 -20.11 -18.92
C SER A 853 -8.35 -19.32 -19.93
N ARG A 854 -7.12 -18.92 -19.58
CA ARG A 854 -6.28 -18.07 -20.41
C ARG A 854 -4.80 -18.41 -20.27
N ALA A 855 -4.03 -18.27 -21.36
CA ALA A 855 -2.58 -18.47 -21.36
C ALA A 855 -1.85 -17.28 -21.99
N ILE A 856 -0.97 -16.63 -21.23
CA ILE A 856 -0.25 -15.41 -21.62
C ILE A 856 1.25 -15.68 -21.68
N ILE A 857 1.86 -15.40 -22.82
CA ILE A 857 3.31 -15.61 -23.03
C ILE A 857 4.06 -14.34 -22.63
N ARG A 858 5.13 -14.52 -21.86
CA ARG A 858 6.08 -13.46 -21.50
C ARG A 858 7.52 -13.84 -21.75
N LYS A 859 8.33 -12.84 -22.09
CA LYS A 859 9.77 -12.99 -22.22
C LYS A 859 10.43 -12.73 -20.86
N ARG A 860 11.18 -13.70 -20.33
CA ARG A 860 11.91 -13.62 -19.06
C ARG A 860 13.37 -14.01 -19.33
N GLY A 861 14.28 -13.04 -19.28
CA GLY A 861 15.67 -13.21 -19.71
C GLY A 861 15.77 -13.58 -21.18
N ASP A 862 16.48 -14.68 -21.46
CA ASP A 862 16.70 -15.22 -22.82
C ASP A 862 15.60 -16.19 -23.30
N GLY A 863 14.59 -16.47 -22.47
CA GLY A 863 13.51 -17.43 -22.77
C GLY A 863 12.10 -16.83 -22.70
N TYR A 864 11.12 -17.67 -23.04
CA TYR A 864 9.69 -17.39 -22.88
C TYR A 864 9.09 -18.29 -21.79
N VAL A 865 8.16 -17.74 -21.03
CA VAL A 865 7.40 -18.40 -19.96
C VAL A 865 5.92 -18.15 -20.23
N ILE A 866 5.07 -19.14 -19.96
CA ILE A 866 3.62 -19.00 -20.11
C ILE A 866 3.02 -18.86 -18.71
N TYR A 867 2.27 -17.79 -18.50
CA TYR A 867 1.45 -17.62 -17.31
C TYR A 867 0.01 -18.00 -17.63
N THR A 868 -0.61 -18.84 -16.81
CA THR A 868 -2.00 -19.23 -16.99
C THR A 868 -2.90 -18.55 -15.97
N GLU A 869 -4.11 -18.19 -16.42
CA GLU A 869 -5.25 -17.91 -15.57
C GLU A 869 -5.98 -19.23 -15.34
N GLY A 870 -6.05 -19.66 -14.09
CA GLY A 870 -6.41 -21.02 -13.72
C GLY A 870 -5.21 -21.96 -13.58
N SER A 871 -5.42 -23.11 -12.93
CA SER A 871 -4.39 -24.11 -12.70
C SER A 871 -4.87 -25.55 -12.85
N ASN A 872 -4.01 -26.38 -13.42
CA ASN A 872 -4.14 -27.84 -13.50
C ASN A 872 -2.75 -28.48 -13.64
N LEU A 873 -2.00 -28.50 -12.54
CA LEU A 873 -0.62 -28.96 -12.48
C LEU A 873 -0.48 -30.42 -12.90
N SER A 874 -1.42 -31.29 -12.49
CA SER A 874 -1.39 -32.71 -12.84
C SER A 874 -1.35 -32.92 -14.35
N LYS A 875 -2.28 -32.30 -15.10
CA LYS A 875 -2.35 -32.43 -16.56
C LYS A 875 -1.21 -31.73 -17.29
N ILE A 876 -0.77 -30.58 -16.77
CA ILE A 876 0.33 -29.82 -17.36
C ILE A 876 1.65 -30.59 -17.31
N LEU A 877 1.93 -31.29 -16.22
CA LEU A 877 3.19 -32.03 -16.06
C LEU A 877 3.25 -33.31 -16.92
N GLU A 878 2.11 -33.83 -17.39
CA GLU A 878 2.03 -34.93 -18.36
C GLU A 878 2.52 -34.51 -19.76
N LEU A 879 2.54 -33.20 -20.07
CA LEU A 879 2.91 -32.71 -21.39
C LEU A 879 4.41 -32.85 -21.65
N PRO A 880 4.84 -33.45 -22.77
CA PRO A 880 6.24 -33.80 -23.00
C PRO A 880 7.16 -32.58 -23.15
N TYR A 881 6.62 -31.45 -23.60
CA TYR A 881 7.34 -30.20 -23.82
C TYR A 881 7.46 -29.32 -22.56
N VAL A 882 6.67 -29.57 -21.51
CA VAL A 882 6.73 -28.82 -20.26
C VAL A 882 7.93 -29.27 -19.42
N ASP A 883 8.59 -28.29 -18.80
CA ASP A 883 9.67 -28.50 -17.86
C ASP A 883 9.11 -28.68 -16.45
N ALA A 884 8.97 -29.94 -16.03
CA ALA A 884 8.43 -30.31 -14.74
C ALA A 884 9.27 -29.83 -13.54
N ALA A 885 10.56 -29.52 -13.72
CA ALA A 885 11.43 -29.10 -12.62
C ALA A 885 11.30 -27.60 -12.29
N ARG A 886 10.71 -26.80 -13.19
CA ARG A 886 10.56 -25.35 -13.03
C ARG A 886 9.12 -24.88 -13.00
N THR A 887 8.19 -25.68 -13.52
CA THR A 887 6.77 -25.32 -13.58
C THR A 887 6.14 -25.35 -12.19
N SER A 888 5.38 -24.31 -11.84
CA SER A 888 4.73 -24.18 -10.53
C SER A 888 3.34 -23.55 -10.62
N THR A 889 2.56 -23.67 -9.56
CA THR A 889 1.22 -23.10 -9.38
C THR A 889 1.15 -22.38 -8.04
N ASN A 890 0.27 -21.39 -7.91
CA ASN A 890 0.01 -20.75 -6.62
C ASN A 890 -0.99 -21.57 -5.76
N SER A 891 -1.56 -22.66 -6.28
CA SER A 891 -2.43 -23.55 -5.50
C SER A 891 -1.60 -24.52 -4.64
N VAL A 892 -1.55 -24.26 -3.33
CA VAL A 892 -0.80 -25.08 -2.36
C VAL A 892 -1.35 -26.52 -2.31
N GLN A 893 -2.67 -26.68 -2.32
CA GLN A 893 -3.29 -28.00 -2.26
C GLN A 893 -2.99 -28.83 -3.51
N GLU A 894 -2.96 -28.20 -4.68
CA GLU A 894 -2.61 -28.87 -5.93
C GLU A 894 -1.13 -29.31 -5.95
N ILE A 895 -0.23 -28.50 -5.39
CA ILE A 895 1.17 -28.89 -5.20
C ILE A 895 1.27 -30.08 -4.24
N TYR A 896 0.49 -30.08 -3.16
CA TYR A 896 0.45 -31.20 -2.21
C TYR A 896 0.00 -32.49 -2.90
N GLU A 897 -1.08 -32.45 -3.67
CA GLU A 897 -1.65 -33.62 -4.35
C GLU A 897 -0.70 -34.20 -5.41
N VAL A 898 0.07 -33.36 -6.12
CA VAL A 898 0.93 -33.79 -7.24
C VAL A 898 2.39 -34.04 -6.84
N LEU A 899 2.97 -33.19 -5.99
CA LEU A 899 4.40 -33.18 -5.66
C LEU A 899 4.69 -33.58 -4.20
N GLY A 900 3.67 -33.66 -3.34
CA GLY A 900 3.77 -34.11 -1.95
C GLY A 900 4.02 -33.00 -0.92
N ILE A 901 4.12 -33.41 0.35
CA ILE A 901 4.04 -32.52 1.51
C ILE A 901 5.20 -31.51 1.62
N GLU A 902 6.44 -31.90 1.33
CA GLU A 902 7.60 -30.97 1.40
C GLU A 902 7.55 -29.93 0.26
N ALA A 903 6.99 -30.28 -0.90
CA ALA A 903 6.75 -29.32 -1.96
C ALA A 903 5.68 -28.30 -1.54
N ALA A 904 4.58 -28.77 -0.93
CA ALA A 904 3.52 -27.92 -0.40
C ALA A 904 4.01 -27.00 0.71
N ARG A 905 4.81 -27.51 1.67
CA ARG A 905 5.45 -26.71 2.71
C ARG A 905 6.28 -25.58 2.11
N ASN A 906 7.14 -25.88 1.13
CA ASN A 906 7.97 -24.85 0.49
C ASN A 906 7.13 -23.88 -0.34
N ALA A 907 6.02 -24.33 -0.93
CA ALA A 907 5.06 -23.46 -1.59
C ALA A 907 4.43 -22.46 -0.61
N ILE A 908 3.98 -22.91 0.58
CA ILE A 908 3.46 -22.03 1.63
C ILE A 908 4.52 -21.00 2.03
N VAL A 909 5.78 -21.43 2.26
CA VAL A 909 6.86 -20.51 2.63
C VAL A 909 7.08 -19.45 1.56
N ASN A 910 7.21 -19.87 0.30
CA ASN A 910 7.50 -18.97 -0.81
C ASN A 910 6.31 -18.03 -1.06
N GLU A 911 5.09 -18.55 -1.10
CA GLU A 911 3.88 -17.75 -1.32
C GLU A 911 3.65 -16.73 -0.21
N ALA A 912 3.76 -17.14 1.06
CA ALA A 912 3.59 -16.22 2.19
C ALA A 912 4.71 -15.16 2.22
N TYR A 913 5.95 -15.55 1.95
CA TYR A 913 7.09 -14.62 1.90
C TYR A 913 6.95 -13.61 0.76
N ASN A 914 6.66 -14.08 -0.46
CA ASN A 914 6.46 -13.24 -1.63
C ASN A 914 5.26 -12.30 -1.40
N THR A 915 4.15 -12.82 -0.88
CA THR A 915 2.97 -12.02 -0.55
C THR A 915 3.31 -10.89 0.42
N LEU A 916 4.09 -11.16 1.48
CA LEU A 916 4.50 -10.13 2.45
C LEU A 916 5.51 -9.13 1.85
N GLN A 917 6.46 -9.59 1.04
CA GLN A 917 7.45 -8.74 0.38
C GLN A 917 6.83 -7.79 -0.66
N GLU A 918 5.84 -8.27 -1.42
CA GLU A 918 5.09 -7.45 -2.37
C GLU A 918 4.38 -6.28 -1.68
N GLN A 919 4.00 -6.45 -0.41
CA GLN A 919 3.39 -5.41 0.43
C GLN A 919 4.44 -4.52 1.14
N GLY A 920 5.73 -4.72 0.85
CA GLY A 920 6.82 -3.99 1.51
C GLY A 920 7.03 -4.35 2.98
N LEU A 921 6.34 -5.38 3.48
CA LEU A 921 6.47 -5.86 4.86
C LEU A 921 7.66 -6.81 4.97
N THR A 922 8.54 -6.54 5.93
CA THR A 922 9.69 -7.41 6.19
C THR A 922 9.43 -8.28 7.42
N VAL A 923 9.09 -9.55 7.19
CA VAL A 923 9.02 -10.57 8.25
C VAL A 923 10.22 -11.50 8.12
N ASP A 924 10.84 -11.87 9.24
CA ASP A 924 11.90 -12.87 9.22
C ASP A 924 11.34 -14.21 8.76
N ILE A 925 11.98 -14.81 7.76
CA ILE A 925 11.55 -16.07 7.15
C ILE A 925 11.34 -17.19 8.17
N ARG A 926 12.01 -17.15 9.33
CA ARG A 926 11.87 -18.14 10.40
C ARG A 926 10.44 -18.21 10.95
N HIS A 927 9.71 -17.09 11.01
CA HIS A 927 8.32 -17.09 11.44
C HIS A 927 7.41 -17.78 10.41
N ILE A 928 7.65 -17.50 9.13
CA ILE A 928 6.91 -18.12 8.03
C ILE A 928 7.21 -19.62 7.95
N MET A 929 8.48 -20.00 8.14
CA MET A 929 8.89 -21.40 8.21
C MET A 929 8.18 -22.12 9.35
N LEU A 930 8.14 -21.52 10.54
CA LEU A 930 7.45 -22.10 11.69
C LEU A 930 5.96 -22.33 11.37
N VAL A 931 5.27 -21.32 10.85
CA VAL A 931 3.86 -21.45 10.45
C VAL A 931 3.67 -22.56 9.40
N SER A 932 4.54 -22.61 8.39
CA SER A 932 4.48 -23.61 7.32
C SER A 932 4.77 -25.03 7.81
N ASP A 933 5.74 -25.19 8.71
CA ASP A 933 6.05 -26.46 9.37
C ASP A 933 4.84 -26.96 10.16
N MET A 934 4.16 -26.07 10.88
CA MET A 934 2.98 -26.42 11.67
C MET A 934 1.79 -26.83 10.79
N MET A 935 1.56 -26.12 9.69
CA MET A 935 0.55 -26.46 8.69
C MET A 935 0.77 -27.82 8.02
N THR A 936 2.00 -28.35 8.04
CA THR A 936 2.38 -29.55 7.28
C THR A 936 2.92 -30.70 8.12
N ASN A 937 2.98 -30.53 9.46
CA ASN A 937 3.69 -31.44 10.37
C ASN A 937 3.17 -32.88 10.36
N ASP A 938 1.87 -33.07 10.14
CA ASP A 938 1.22 -34.40 10.23
C ASP A 938 1.16 -35.13 8.88
N GLY A 939 1.86 -34.64 7.84
CA GLY A 939 1.84 -35.22 6.50
C GLY A 939 0.67 -34.78 5.61
N ASP A 940 -0.12 -33.81 6.08
CA ASP A 940 -1.26 -33.20 5.38
C ASP A 940 -1.20 -31.67 5.55
N VAL A 941 -1.78 -30.91 4.62
CA VAL A 941 -1.83 -29.45 4.65
C VAL A 941 -3.08 -28.99 5.39
N LYS A 942 -2.91 -28.49 6.61
CA LYS A 942 -4.02 -28.12 7.50
C LYS A 942 -4.11 -26.60 7.66
N ALA A 943 -5.35 -26.11 7.63
CA ALA A 943 -5.67 -24.72 7.97
C ALA A 943 -5.31 -24.40 9.42
N ILE A 944 -4.93 -23.16 9.71
CA ILE A 944 -4.64 -22.77 11.10
C ILE A 944 -5.93 -22.63 11.94
N GLY A 945 -7.03 -22.25 11.30
CA GLY A 945 -8.32 -21.98 11.94
C GLY A 945 -9.05 -23.19 12.53
N ARG A 946 -10.34 -23.00 12.84
CA ARG A 946 -11.19 -23.95 13.58
C ARG A 946 -11.34 -25.35 12.96
N HIS A 947 -11.20 -25.49 11.64
CA HIS A 947 -11.35 -26.79 10.98
C HIS A 947 -10.03 -27.55 10.83
N GLY A 948 -8.90 -26.93 11.17
CA GLY A 948 -7.58 -27.55 11.10
C GLY A 948 -6.91 -27.57 12.46
N ILE A 949 -5.81 -26.84 12.59
CA ILE A 949 -4.89 -26.92 13.73
C ILE A 949 -5.55 -26.49 15.04
N SER A 950 -6.23 -25.34 15.06
CA SER A 950 -6.76 -24.77 16.31
C SER A 950 -7.96 -25.56 16.86
N GLY A 951 -8.79 -26.15 15.98
CA GLY A 951 -9.93 -26.97 16.41
C GLY A 951 -9.58 -28.40 16.80
N ARG A 952 -8.35 -28.86 16.51
CA ARG A 952 -7.82 -30.18 16.87
C ARG A 952 -6.82 -30.16 18.02
N LYS A 953 -6.68 -29.02 18.72
CA LYS A 953 -5.89 -28.98 19.96
C LYS A 953 -6.38 -30.07 20.92
N SER A 954 -5.45 -30.71 21.62
CA SER A 954 -5.75 -31.80 22.55
C SER A 954 -6.64 -31.33 23.70
N SER A 955 -6.35 -30.17 24.28
CA SER A 955 -7.14 -29.59 25.38
C SER A 955 -8.56 -29.18 24.94
N VAL A 956 -9.55 -29.58 25.74
CA VAL A 956 -10.96 -29.21 25.59
C VAL A 956 -11.14 -27.73 25.94
N LEU A 957 -10.50 -27.28 27.02
CA LEU A 957 -10.55 -25.88 27.47
C LEU A 957 -9.92 -24.94 26.46
N ALA A 958 -8.79 -25.33 25.85
CA ALA A 958 -8.13 -24.55 24.81
C ALA A 958 -9.00 -24.42 23.55
N ARG A 959 -9.67 -25.50 23.12
CA ARG A 959 -10.63 -25.48 22.01
C ARG A 959 -11.84 -24.59 22.33
N ALA A 960 -12.43 -24.78 23.51
CA ALA A 960 -13.62 -24.06 23.95
C ALA A 960 -13.38 -22.55 24.15
N ALA A 961 -12.17 -22.17 24.59
CA ALA A 961 -11.75 -20.77 24.73
C ALA A 961 -11.44 -20.09 23.39
N PHE A 962 -11.13 -20.87 22.34
CA PHE A 962 -10.82 -20.35 21.02
C PHE A 962 -12.09 -20.03 20.21
N GLU A 963 -13.01 -20.98 20.05
CA GLU A 963 -14.29 -20.78 19.31
C GLU A 963 -15.30 -21.91 19.63
N ILE A 964 -16.60 -21.71 19.36
CA ILE A 964 -17.68 -22.73 19.50
C ILE A 964 -17.70 -23.43 20.88
N THR A 965 -17.60 -22.63 21.95
CA THR A 965 -17.45 -23.08 23.35
C THR A 965 -18.46 -24.16 23.75
N ALA A 966 -19.76 -23.94 23.51
CA ALA A 966 -20.81 -24.86 23.95
C ALA A 966 -20.70 -26.24 23.29
N HIS A 967 -20.39 -26.31 21.99
CA HIS A 967 -20.28 -27.57 21.28
C HIS A 967 -19.09 -28.41 21.78
N HIS A 968 -17.93 -27.78 22.01
CA HIS A 968 -16.76 -28.47 22.53
C HIS A 968 -16.99 -29.03 23.93
N LEU A 969 -17.60 -28.25 24.82
CA LEU A 969 -17.90 -28.70 26.20
C LEU A 969 -18.96 -29.81 26.23
N LEU A 970 -20.03 -29.69 25.42
CA LEU A 970 -21.06 -30.73 25.33
C LEU A 970 -20.51 -32.02 24.75
N ARG A 971 -19.73 -31.93 23.66
CA ARG A 971 -19.10 -33.11 23.06
C ARG A 971 -18.17 -33.78 24.05
N ALA A 972 -17.31 -33.01 24.72
CA ALA A 972 -16.41 -33.54 25.74
C ALA A 972 -17.16 -34.21 26.90
N ALA A 973 -18.30 -33.66 27.32
CA ALA A 973 -19.15 -34.28 28.34
C ALA A 973 -19.78 -35.60 27.85
N ILE A 974 -20.18 -35.68 26.57
CA ILE A 974 -20.72 -36.90 25.97
C ILE A 974 -19.64 -37.97 25.77
N THR A 975 -18.44 -37.58 25.32
CA THR A 975 -17.33 -38.50 25.04
C THR A 975 -16.49 -38.85 26.26
N GLY A 976 -16.66 -38.13 27.38
CA GLY A 976 -15.86 -38.30 28.59
C GLY A 976 -14.42 -37.82 28.42
N GLU A 977 -14.17 -36.80 27.60
CA GLU A 977 -12.84 -36.24 27.39
C GLU A 977 -12.29 -35.58 28.69
N VAL A 978 -11.02 -35.83 28.97
CA VAL A 978 -10.31 -35.30 30.15
C VAL A 978 -9.27 -34.28 29.67
N ASP A 979 -9.25 -33.11 30.32
CA ASP A 979 -8.25 -32.07 30.07
C ASP A 979 -7.10 -32.17 31.07
N TYR A 980 -5.89 -32.39 30.57
CA TYR A 980 -4.69 -32.63 31.38
C TYR A 980 -3.92 -31.36 31.77
N LEU A 981 -4.33 -30.19 31.25
CA LEU A 981 -3.69 -28.90 31.56
C LEU A 981 -2.21 -28.80 31.15
N ASP A 982 -1.85 -29.40 30.02
CA ASP A 982 -0.45 -29.42 29.55
C ASP A 982 -0.06 -28.16 28.77
N GLY A 983 -1.04 -27.47 28.18
CA GLY A 983 -0.85 -26.29 27.34
C GLY A 983 -0.97 -24.94 28.06
N VAL A 984 -0.77 -23.87 27.31
CA VAL A 984 -0.69 -22.50 27.82
C VAL A 984 -2.08 -21.96 28.14
N ALA A 985 -3.05 -22.15 27.24
CA ALA A 985 -4.36 -21.54 27.35
C ALA A 985 -5.13 -22.05 28.58
N GLU A 986 -5.19 -23.37 28.72
CA GLU A 986 -5.88 -24.06 29.80
C GLU A 986 -5.24 -23.80 31.17
N ASN A 987 -3.90 -23.76 31.26
CA ASN A 987 -3.20 -23.36 32.48
C ASN A 987 -3.53 -21.92 32.89
N VAL A 988 -3.57 -20.98 31.93
CA VAL A 988 -3.98 -19.60 32.21
C VAL A 988 -5.43 -19.53 32.66
N ILE A 989 -6.34 -20.26 32.03
CA ILE A 989 -7.77 -20.29 32.37
C ILE A 989 -7.98 -20.76 33.81
N VAL A 990 -7.25 -21.80 34.25
CA VAL A 990 -7.36 -22.33 35.61
C VAL A 990 -6.48 -21.60 36.64
N GLY A 991 -5.69 -20.61 36.21
CA GLY A 991 -4.80 -19.83 37.07
C GLY A 991 -3.48 -20.53 37.46
N GLN A 992 -3.06 -21.55 36.73
CA GLN A 992 -1.78 -22.22 36.91
C GLN A 992 -0.65 -21.53 36.13
N PRO A 993 0.59 -21.51 36.66
CA PRO A 993 1.75 -21.03 35.92
C PRO A 993 2.01 -21.90 34.68
N VAL A 994 2.20 -21.26 33.52
CA VAL A 994 2.53 -21.95 32.27
C VAL A 994 3.95 -22.51 32.30
N THR A 995 4.19 -23.63 31.61
CA THR A 995 5.51 -24.30 31.53
C THR A 995 6.49 -23.65 30.55
N LEU A 996 6.24 -22.39 30.16
CA LEU A 996 7.07 -21.57 29.27
C LEU A 996 7.85 -20.49 30.02
N GLY A 997 8.97 -20.06 29.43
CA GLY A 997 9.76 -18.93 29.95
C GLY A 997 10.28 -19.20 31.37
N THR A 998 9.87 -18.37 32.33
CA THR A 998 10.27 -18.53 33.73
C THR A 998 9.63 -19.75 34.41
N GLY A 999 8.47 -20.21 33.93
CA GLY A 999 7.81 -21.41 34.44
C GLY A 999 8.48 -22.72 34.04
N ALA A 1000 9.34 -22.70 33.01
CA ALA A 1000 10.16 -23.85 32.62
C ALA A 1000 11.35 -24.10 33.58
N VAL A 1001 11.67 -23.14 34.46
CA VAL A 1001 12.87 -23.18 35.31
C VAL A 1001 12.48 -23.53 36.74
N ASN A 1002 12.91 -24.71 37.19
CA ASN A 1002 12.82 -25.10 38.59
C ASN A 1002 14.10 -24.73 39.33
N LEU A 1003 13.99 -23.88 40.36
CA LEU A 1003 15.13 -23.48 41.20
C LEU A 1003 15.22 -24.39 42.43
N ILE A 1004 16.44 -24.86 42.71
CA ILE A 1004 16.75 -25.60 43.93
C ILE A 1004 17.67 -24.73 44.78
N TYR A 1005 17.20 -24.34 45.97
CA TYR A 1005 17.98 -23.59 46.94
C TYR A 1005 18.25 -24.46 48.17
N LYS A 1006 19.52 -24.57 48.57
CA LYS A 1006 19.91 -25.21 49.82
C LYS A 1006 20.20 -24.11 50.85
N PRO A 1007 19.28 -23.82 51.78
CA PRO A 1007 19.50 -22.79 52.78
C PRO A 1007 20.66 -23.15 53.72
N PRO A 1008 21.40 -22.14 54.24
CA PRO A 1008 22.39 -22.36 55.29
C PRO A 1008 21.75 -22.96 56.56
N PRO A 1009 22.49 -23.78 57.32
CA PRO A 1009 21.98 -24.39 58.55
C PRO A 1009 21.61 -23.32 59.60
N GLY A 1010 20.43 -23.45 60.22
CA GLY A 1010 19.93 -22.54 61.28
C GLY A 1010 18.76 -21.64 60.87
N LEU A 1011 18.38 -21.58 59.60
CA LEU A 1011 17.18 -20.87 59.15
C LEU A 1011 15.93 -21.75 59.23
N PRO A 1012 14.76 -21.18 59.57
CA PRO A 1012 13.50 -21.93 59.58
C PRO A 1012 13.21 -22.48 58.19
N LYS A 1013 12.83 -23.76 58.10
CA LYS A 1013 12.42 -24.37 56.84
C LYS A 1013 11.19 -23.61 56.32
N PRO A 1014 11.18 -23.13 55.06
CA PRO A 1014 9.98 -22.53 54.49
C PRO A 1014 8.86 -23.57 54.52
N THR A 1015 7.67 -23.16 54.95
CA THR A 1015 6.45 -23.96 54.79
C THR A 1015 6.26 -24.21 53.29
N ALA A 1016 6.32 -25.48 52.90
CA ALA A 1016 6.14 -25.87 51.51
C ALA A 1016 4.73 -25.46 51.08
N VAL A 1017 4.62 -24.57 50.10
CA VAL A 1017 3.39 -24.45 49.31
C VAL A 1017 3.19 -25.82 48.66
N ALA A 1018 2.03 -26.44 48.90
CA ALA A 1018 1.73 -27.75 48.36
C ALA A 1018 1.90 -27.72 46.84
N LYS A 1019 2.80 -28.56 46.31
CA LYS A 1019 2.90 -28.74 44.86
C LYS A 1019 1.55 -29.25 44.35
N PRO A 1020 1.04 -28.73 43.22
CA PRO A 1020 -0.01 -29.44 42.51
C PRO A 1020 0.51 -30.86 42.22
N LYS A 1021 -0.30 -31.87 42.51
CA LYS A 1021 0.03 -33.26 42.19
C LYS A 1021 0.34 -33.33 40.68
N PRO A 1022 1.41 -34.03 40.25
CA PRO A 1022 1.58 -34.30 38.82
C PRO A 1022 0.34 -35.03 38.32
N ALA A 1023 -0.18 -34.60 37.17
CA ALA A 1023 -1.21 -35.34 36.47
C ALA A 1023 -0.74 -36.80 36.28
N VAL A 1024 -1.64 -37.74 36.53
CA VAL A 1024 -1.39 -39.16 36.31
C VAL A 1024 -0.97 -39.35 34.86
N THR A 1025 0.15 -40.03 34.62
CA THR A 1025 0.61 -40.40 33.28
C THR A 1025 -0.57 -40.98 32.48
N PRO A 1026 -0.84 -40.48 31.26
CA PRO A 1026 -1.94 -41.02 30.47
C PRO A 1026 -1.69 -42.51 30.21
N PRO A 1027 -2.74 -43.35 30.23
CA PRO A 1027 -2.60 -44.71 29.73
C PRO A 1027 -2.16 -44.67 28.25
N PRO A 1028 -1.45 -45.70 27.75
CA PRO A 1028 -1.12 -45.76 26.33
C PRO A 1028 -2.39 -45.61 25.49
N PRO A 1029 -2.31 -44.97 24.31
CA PRO A 1029 -3.47 -44.82 23.44
C PRO A 1029 -4.05 -46.20 23.18
N VAL A 1030 -5.33 -46.38 23.53
CA VAL A 1030 -6.09 -47.57 23.13
C VAL A 1030 -6.06 -47.56 21.59
N PRO A 1031 -5.67 -48.67 20.93
CA PRO A 1031 -5.76 -48.74 19.48
C PRO A 1031 -7.18 -48.37 19.07
N ALA A 1032 -7.31 -47.48 18.08
CA ALA A 1032 -8.61 -47.07 17.56
C ALA A 1032 -9.42 -48.34 17.26
N PRO A 1033 -10.70 -48.43 17.66
CA PRO A 1033 -11.54 -49.55 17.23
C PRO A 1033 -11.49 -49.58 15.70
N GLU A 1034 -11.18 -50.74 15.13
CA GLU A 1034 -11.39 -50.99 13.71
C GLU A 1034 -12.89 -50.74 13.46
N GLU A 1035 -13.20 -49.62 12.79
CA GLU A 1035 -14.54 -49.42 12.27
C GLU A 1035 -14.85 -50.60 11.35
N PRO A 1036 -15.98 -51.29 11.53
CA PRO A 1036 -16.36 -52.37 10.64
C PRO A 1036 -16.49 -51.79 9.23
N LEU A 1037 -15.81 -52.42 8.28
CA LEU A 1037 -16.01 -52.20 6.85
C LEU A 1037 -17.50 -52.36 6.54
N GLU A 1038 -18.22 -51.24 6.43
CA GLU A 1038 -19.54 -51.25 5.81
C GLU A 1038 -19.34 -51.65 4.35
N GLU A 1039 -19.89 -52.82 4.03
CA GLU A 1039 -19.96 -53.37 2.69
C GLU A 1039 -20.56 -52.34 1.74
N VAL A 1040 -19.77 -51.95 0.75
CA VAL A 1040 -20.28 -51.32 -0.46
C VAL A 1040 -21.10 -52.38 -1.20
N VAL A 1041 -22.41 -52.24 -1.16
CA VAL A 1041 -23.38 -52.96 -1.99
C VAL A 1041 -23.95 -51.94 -3.00
N PRO A 1042 -24.10 -52.33 -4.28
CA PRO A 1042 -23.49 -51.65 -5.44
C PRO A 1042 -24.18 -50.38 -5.96
#